data_AF-M3CJG5-F1
#
_entry.id   AF-M3CJG5-F1
#
_cell.length_a   1.000
_cell.length_b   1.000
_cell.length_c   1.000
_cell.angle_alpha   90.00
_cell.angle_beta   90.00
_cell.angle_gamma   90.00
#
_symmetry.space_group_name_H-M   'P 1'
#
loop_
_entity.id
_entity.type
_entity.pdbx_description
1 polymer ?
#
loop_
_entity_poly.entity_id
_entity_poly.type
_entity_poly.pdbx_seq_one_letter_code
_entity_poly.pdbx_strand_id
1 'polypeptide(L)'
;MRLRHVAQSSLVRIHRRYPWTRHITTTTLLLAAFWLFLIHSKERTLSRSHIQSCDWKQWEEWHSDATPHRSVFIADPQLVDPHTYPGRPWPLSSLTEYYTDLYMRRHFKLINEVLDPDSIVFMGDLLDGGREWSTQKAKALNSKQREVLINLLILDRDRREGQRLLGDGTTDLNRFVPGENGRWNKWKQGQWDIEYDRFARIFLDEKQLYPNANRTFEPTWELPESPVSIMNGARNITWREYATGGTKSRVVKMNLPGNHDIGIGSGVQVTVRDRFETRFGEANSVYVLGNHTFVSLDTPSLSAYDEYVPDVGEVSEERRTQYSHIWTPTNDFLNGLDKSGPKAVADELEMMFPGSHPRKLWPHDAIEHKDDRGIGEKLKPAAGQLMKRGDDQWQLVSSPTPKKPTGPQLPVVLLSHVPLYRNPDVDCGKLRERGRSIPLAAGYQYQNVLTPSLTKIIAKKVSTAGDIAHIFSGDDHDYCDVTHRFNVGRYDVDTKKERAVMQTVREVTIKSFSWAMGVRKPGFLLVSMWNPVDEKGKHIGECMSGMDSGCKTIQTELCLLPDQLSVFISYAQFLGLTTLVLLVRAVVIGIRNLPDTADEDENELHVDLNAVREKMGLPRYTPRGKPGGRTGSISPRKPSPKRDEKFGGRGRASSTSTGSANASSTSNQHLSVQRSYNARTRTVSPAAAGSLTPNHSGYVLPNLHEANGRINGGAGLIEKAGYYPAMRWRDPDEDEESDEESHMGSQYGDFDSQAKGGKLGKRRPKSRARRALDEFVMSVVLVAIPAALWYGFLIRNG
;
A
#
# COMPACT_ATOMS: atom_id res chain seq x y z
N MET A 1 33.69 21.22 42.81
CA MET A 1 32.39 21.66 43.36
C MET A 1 31.70 22.79 42.58
N ARG A 2 32.38 23.89 42.21
CA ARG A 2 31.72 25.07 41.56
C ARG A 2 30.84 24.79 40.33
N LEU A 3 31.21 23.85 39.45
CA LEU A 3 30.41 23.49 38.26
C LEU A 3 28.99 22.98 38.59
N ARG A 4 28.79 22.23 39.70
CA ARG A 4 27.47 21.72 40.09
C ARG A 4 26.51 22.86 40.48
N HIS A 5 26.97 23.83 41.27
CA HIS A 5 26.15 24.98 41.69
C HIS A 5 25.78 25.89 40.52
N VAL A 6 26.70 26.15 39.57
CA VAL A 6 26.40 26.97 38.39
C VAL A 6 25.35 26.28 37.50
N ALA A 7 25.48 24.97 37.28
CA ALA A 7 24.50 24.17 36.55
C ALA A 7 23.12 24.17 37.25
N GLN A 8 23.07 23.96 38.57
CA GLN A 8 21.83 24.02 39.35
C GLN A 8 21.13 25.38 39.24
N SER A 9 21.86 26.50 39.39
CA SER A 9 21.28 27.86 39.27
C SER A 9 20.73 28.20 37.88
N SER A 10 21.21 27.50 36.85
CA SER A 10 20.77 27.65 35.46
C SER A 10 19.56 26.76 35.18
N LEU A 11 19.58 25.51 35.66
CA LEU A 11 18.45 24.58 35.59
C LEU A 11 17.23 25.11 36.35
N VAL A 12 17.40 25.69 37.55
CA VAL A 12 16.29 26.32 38.31
C VAL A 12 15.64 27.47 37.52
N ARG A 13 16.43 28.30 36.82
CA ARG A 13 15.89 29.34 35.93
C ARG A 13 15.11 28.77 34.74
N ILE A 14 15.59 27.68 34.14
CA ILE A 14 14.89 26.97 33.06
C ILE A 14 13.59 26.33 33.59
N HIS A 15 13.62 25.66 34.74
CA HIS A 15 12.46 25.05 35.40
C HIS A 15 11.43 26.05 35.95
N ARG A 16 11.81 27.32 36.15
CA ARG A 16 10.87 28.43 36.43
C ARG A 16 10.24 28.97 35.13
N ARG A 17 10.99 29.07 34.03
CA ARG A 17 10.50 29.54 32.72
C ARG A 17 9.66 28.50 31.96
N TYR A 18 9.97 27.22 32.12
CA TYR A 18 9.35 26.10 31.42
C TYR A 18 9.04 24.95 32.39
N PRO A 19 7.87 24.95 33.04
CA PRO A 19 7.53 23.95 34.07
C PRO A 19 7.63 22.49 33.61
N TRP A 20 7.33 22.24 32.33
CA TRP A 20 7.40 20.91 31.70
C TRP A 20 8.81 20.27 31.77
N THR A 21 9.86 21.10 31.78
CA THR A 21 11.25 20.61 31.85
C THR A 21 11.58 19.89 33.16
N ARG A 22 10.78 20.08 34.22
CA ARG A 22 10.93 19.36 35.51
C ARG A 22 10.65 17.87 35.39
N HIS A 23 9.91 17.45 34.37
CA HIS A 23 9.59 16.03 34.10
C HIS A 23 10.66 15.34 33.24
N ILE A 24 11.60 16.11 32.64
CA ILE A 24 12.74 15.54 31.90
C ILE A 24 13.68 14.87 32.91
N THR A 25 13.71 13.55 32.89
CA THR A 25 14.58 12.73 33.72
C THR A 25 15.37 11.74 32.88
N THR A 26 16.41 11.14 33.46
CA THR A 26 17.17 10.05 32.81
C THR A 26 16.25 8.93 32.34
N THR A 27 15.26 8.53 33.13
CA THR A 27 14.25 7.52 32.76
C THR A 27 13.47 7.90 31.49
N THR A 28 12.91 9.12 31.43
CA THR A 28 12.13 9.56 30.26
C THR A 28 13.02 9.74 29.02
N LEU A 29 14.26 10.21 29.19
CA LEU A 29 15.22 10.35 28.09
C LEU A 29 15.68 8.99 27.55
N LEU A 30 15.95 8.01 28.42
CA LEU A 30 16.32 6.65 28.01
C LEU A 30 15.16 5.93 27.31
N LEU A 31 13.93 6.06 27.82
CA LEU A 31 12.74 5.52 27.16
C LEU A 31 12.51 6.17 25.78
N ALA A 32 12.63 7.49 25.67
CA ALA A 32 12.53 8.18 24.39
C ALA A 32 13.63 7.74 23.42
N ALA A 33 14.89 7.67 23.85
CA ALA A 33 16.01 7.20 23.04
C ALA A 33 15.83 5.75 22.57
N PHE A 34 15.33 4.85 23.43
CA PHE A 34 15.03 3.48 23.04
C PHE A 34 13.86 3.40 22.06
N TRP A 35 12.81 4.22 22.20
CA TRP A 35 11.75 4.33 21.19
C TRP A 35 12.30 4.77 19.84
N LEU A 36 13.16 5.80 19.80
CA LEU A 36 13.81 6.27 18.56
C LEU A 36 14.64 5.16 17.91
N PHE A 37 15.42 4.44 18.72
CA PHE A 37 16.23 3.29 18.28
C PHE A 37 15.36 2.13 17.76
N LEU A 38 14.34 1.71 18.52
CA LEU A 38 13.46 0.59 18.16
C LEU A 38 12.70 0.88 16.86
N ILE A 39 12.13 2.08 16.73
CA ILE A 39 11.46 2.54 15.52
C ILE A 39 12.43 2.59 14.34
N HIS A 40 13.63 3.16 14.50
CA HIS A 40 14.61 3.20 13.40
C HIS A 40 15.07 1.80 12.99
N SER A 41 15.37 0.94 13.96
CA SER A 41 15.83 -0.43 13.74
C SER A 41 14.78 -1.26 13.00
N LYS A 42 13.51 -1.19 13.40
CA LYS A 42 12.43 -1.96 12.78
C LYS A 42 11.96 -1.38 11.44
N GLU A 43 11.82 -0.06 11.31
CA GLU A 43 11.29 0.56 10.09
C GLU A 43 12.36 0.80 8.99
N ARG A 44 13.65 0.87 9.35
CA ARG A 44 14.74 1.12 8.38
C ARG A 44 15.75 -0.01 8.33
N THR A 45 16.41 -0.34 9.44
CA THR A 45 17.52 -1.30 9.44
C THR A 45 17.06 -2.71 9.07
N LEU A 46 15.94 -3.18 9.64
CA LEU A 46 15.38 -4.50 9.37
C LEU A 46 14.95 -4.65 7.91
N SER A 47 14.14 -3.72 7.39
CA SER A 47 13.73 -3.72 5.97
C SER A 47 14.93 -3.68 5.02
N ARG A 48 15.93 -2.82 5.27
CA ARG A 48 17.13 -2.76 4.42
C ARG A 48 17.96 -4.05 4.50
N SER A 49 18.11 -4.64 5.69
CA SER A 49 18.87 -5.89 5.87
C SER A 49 18.24 -7.07 5.13
N HIS A 50 16.91 -7.19 5.12
CA HIS A 50 16.21 -8.26 4.39
C HIS A 50 16.40 -8.16 2.87
N ILE A 51 16.45 -6.93 2.32
CA ILE A 51 16.75 -6.73 0.91
C ILE A 51 18.25 -6.93 0.63
N GLN A 52 19.14 -6.55 1.55
CA GLN A 52 20.59 -6.73 1.39
C GLN A 52 21.06 -8.20 1.49
N SER A 53 20.34 -9.07 2.19
CA SER A 53 20.60 -10.53 2.14
C SER A 53 20.21 -11.17 0.80
N CYS A 54 19.57 -10.41 -0.08
CA CYS A 54 19.17 -10.84 -1.42
C CYS A 54 20.05 -10.25 -2.54
N ASP A 55 21.18 -9.62 -2.20
CA ASP A 55 22.12 -9.14 -3.23
C ASP A 55 22.53 -10.30 -4.13
N TRP A 56 22.36 -10.09 -5.43
CA TRP A 56 22.62 -11.05 -6.51
C TRP A 56 23.94 -11.82 -6.33
N LYS A 57 25.01 -11.15 -5.86
CA LYS A 57 26.34 -11.77 -5.68
C LYS A 57 26.42 -12.82 -4.57
N GLN A 58 25.39 -12.98 -3.75
CA GLN A 58 25.37 -13.94 -2.63
C GLN A 58 24.89 -15.33 -3.06
N TRP A 59 24.19 -15.43 -4.20
CA TRP A 59 23.51 -16.66 -4.64
C TRP A 59 23.59 -16.93 -6.14
N GLU A 60 23.93 -15.94 -6.99
CA GLU A 60 24.16 -16.18 -8.42
C GLU A 60 25.41 -17.04 -8.64
N GLU A 61 25.20 -18.26 -9.10
CA GLU A 61 26.25 -19.20 -9.49
C GLU A 61 26.49 -19.10 -11.00
N TRP A 62 26.90 -17.93 -11.50
CA TRP A 62 27.30 -17.74 -12.90
C TRP A 62 28.83 -17.77 -13.08
N HIS A 63 29.29 -17.87 -14.33
CA HIS A 63 30.71 -17.69 -14.64
C HIS A 63 31.16 -16.26 -14.30
N SER A 64 32.43 -16.09 -13.95
CA SER A 64 32.97 -14.80 -13.47
C SER A 64 32.86 -13.63 -14.46
N ASP A 65 32.65 -13.92 -15.74
CA ASP A 65 32.47 -12.98 -16.84
C ASP A 65 31.03 -12.91 -17.38
N ALA A 66 30.09 -13.64 -16.79
CA ALA A 66 28.68 -13.59 -17.16
C ALA A 66 28.02 -12.29 -16.66
N THR A 67 27.26 -11.64 -17.55
CA THR A 67 26.40 -10.49 -17.21
C THR A 67 24.93 -10.92 -17.32
N PRO A 68 24.32 -11.48 -16.25
CA PRO A 68 22.93 -11.89 -16.30
C PRO A 68 21.97 -10.71 -16.36
N HIS A 69 20.83 -10.91 -17.03
CA HIS A 69 19.65 -10.06 -16.92
C HIS A 69 18.93 -10.38 -15.61
N ARG A 70 18.66 -9.36 -14.81
CA ARG A 70 18.17 -9.52 -13.43
C ARG A 70 16.75 -9.03 -13.26
N SER A 71 15.85 -9.93 -12.91
CA SER A 71 14.41 -9.66 -12.80
C SER A 71 13.87 -9.88 -11.40
N VAL A 72 12.95 -9.01 -10.98
CA VAL A 72 12.15 -9.18 -9.75
C VAL A 72 10.73 -9.57 -10.12
N PHE A 73 10.21 -10.63 -9.51
CA PHE A 73 8.84 -11.08 -9.71
C PHE A 73 8.03 -10.87 -8.43
N ILE A 74 6.86 -10.25 -8.56
CA ILE A 74 5.98 -9.82 -7.46
C ILE A 74 4.62 -10.50 -7.66
N ALA A 75 4.23 -11.39 -6.75
CA ALA A 75 2.90 -12.00 -6.73
C ALA A 75 1.99 -11.33 -5.70
N ASP A 76 0.69 -11.33 -6.00
CA ASP A 76 -0.41 -11.00 -5.11
C ASP A 76 -0.14 -9.77 -4.19
N PRO A 77 0.23 -8.60 -4.76
CA PRO A 77 0.31 -7.36 -3.97
C PRO A 77 -1.08 -6.95 -3.46
N GLN A 78 -2.15 -7.38 -4.14
CA GLN A 78 -3.53 -7.48 -3.69
C GLN A 78 -3.91 -6.38 -2.69
N LEU A 79 -4.04 -5.16 -3.21
CA LEU A 79 -4.25 -3.98 -2.38
C LEU A 79 -5.46 -4.17 -1.47
N VAL A 80 -5.23 -4.04 -0.16
CA VAL A 80 -6.31 -4.12 0.83
C VAL A 80 -7.27 -2.98 0.61
N ASP A 81 -8.56 -3.32 0.54
CA ASP A 81 -9.66 -2.41 0.25
C ASP A 81 -10.94 -2.86 1.02
N PRO A 82 -12.10 -2.22 0.84
CA PRO A 82 -13.33 -2.59 1.57
C PRO A 82 -13.83 -4.02 1.35
N HIS A 83 -13.42 -4.71 0.28
CA HIS A 83 -13.70 -6.11 -0.01
C HIS A 83 -12.95 -7.07 0.92
N THR A 84 -11.68 -6.78 1.24
CA THR A 84 -10.76 -7.72 1.91
C THR A 84 -11.22 -8.16 3.30
N TYR A 85 -11.80 -7.23 4.07
CA TYR A 85 -12.23 -7.48 5.45
C TYR A 85 -13.65 -6.94 5.68
N PRO A 86 -14.69 -7.63 5.16
CA PRO A 86 -16.07 -7.16 5.23
C PRO A 86 -16.49 -6.96 6.69
N GLY A 87 -16.99 -5.76 6.99
CA GLY A 87 -17.45 -5.39 8.33
C GLY A 87 -16.37 -4.90 9.30
N ARG A 88 -15.08 -4.80 8.90
CA ARG A 88 -14.05 -4.12 9.72
C ARG A 88 -14.43 -2.63 9.89
N PRO A 89 -14.71 -2.14 11.11
CA PRO A 89 -15.22 -0.78 11.29
C PRO A 89 -14.13 0.27 11.07
N TRP A 90 -14.51 1.46 10.64
CA TRP A 90 -13.64 2.64 10.71
C TRP A 90 -13.28 2.91 12.19
N PRO A 91 -12.02 3.24 12.52
CA PRO A 91 -10.89 3.51 11.62
C PRO A 91 -10.00 2.30 11.28
N LEU A 92 -10.33 1.09 11.72
CA LEU A 92 -9.45 -0.09 11.58
C LEU A 92 -9.24 -0.51 10.12
N SER A 93 -10.23 -0.36 9.24
CA SER A 93 -10.08 -0.62 7.79
C SER A 93 -9.02 0.31 7.18
N SER A 94 -9.21 1.62 7.29
CA SER A 94 -8.29 2.63 6.75
C SER A 94 -6.89 2.60 7.38
N LEU A 95 -6.76 2.18 8.64
CA LEU A 95 -5.44 1.90 9.23
C LEU A 95 -4.78 0.65 8.65
N THR A 96 -5.55 -0.37 8.27
CA THR A 96 -5.02 -1.56 7.60
C THR A 96 -4.50 -1.17 6.21
N GLU A 97 -5.35 -0.56 5.39
CA GLU A 97 -5.02 -0.01 4.06
C GLU A 97 -3.73 0.83 4.10
N TYR A 98 -3.66 1.78 5.03
CA TYR A 98 -2.50 2.66 5.18
C TYR A 98 -1.19 1.92 5.51
N TYR A 99 -1.23 0.93 6.41
CA TYR A 99 -0.03 0.19 6.81
C TYR A 99 0.36 -0.92 5.82
N THR A 100 -0.57 -1.46 5.03
CA THR A 100 -0.25 -2.34 3.90
C THR A 100 0.42 -1.57 2.77
N ASP A 101 -0.13 -0.40 2.42
CA ASP A 101 0.44 0.47 1.38
C ASP A 101 1.84 0.95 1.79
N LEU A 102 2.02 1.43 3.04
CA LEU A 102 3.31 1.86 3.55
C LEU A 102 4.36 0.73 3.55
N TYR A 103 3.94 -0.49 3.87
CA TYR A 103 4.81 -1.67 3.85
C TYR A 103 5.27 -2.00 2.42
N MET A 104 4.34 -2.14 1.48
CA MET A 104 4.66 -2.45 0.09
C MET A 104 5.54 -1.38 -0.54
N ARG A 105 5.16 -0.10 -0.38
CA ARG A 105 5.90 1.06 -0.88
C ARG A 105 7.34 1.11 -0.40
N ARG A 106 7.59 0.79 0.89
CA ARG A 106 8.95 0.76 1.44
C ARG A 106 9.79 -0.34 0.81
N HIS A 107 9.27 -1.57 0.76
CA HIS A 107 10.04 -2.70 0.27
C HIS A 107 10.25 -2.62 -1.24
N PHE A 108 9.25 -2.15 -2.01
CA PHE A 108 9.38 -1.89 -3.44
C PHE A 108 10.45 -0.83 -3.75
N LYS A 109 10.45 0.29 -3.03
CA LYS A 109 11.53 1.29 -3.12
C LYS A 109 12.90 0.70 -2.79
N LEU A 110 13.02 -0.08 -1.70
CA LEU A 110 14.30 -0.69 -1.31
C LEU A 110 14.80 -1.72 -2.32
N ILE A 111 13.92 -2.51 -2.95
CA ILE A 111 14.26 -3.43 -4.04
C ILE A 111 14.89 -2.65 -5.20
N ASN A 112 14.26 -1.55 -5.62
CA ASN A 112 14.79 -0.70 -6.69
C ASN A 112 16.07 0.07 -6.29
N GLU A 113 16.23 0.44 -5.01
CA GLU A 113 17.41 1.16 -4.50
C GLU A 113 18.64 0.25 -4.31
N VAL A 114 18.43 -0.98 -3.87
CA VAL A 114 19.50 -1.90 -3.42
C VAL A 114 19.78 -3.01 -4.43
N LEU A 115 18.75 -3.65 -4.99
CA LEU A 115 18.90 -4.75 -5.95
C LEU A 115 18.93 -4.25 -7.40
N ASP A 116 18.34 -3.07 -7.65
CA ASP A 116 18.40 -2.33 -8.92
C ASP A 116 18.13 -3.19 -10.18
N PRO A 117 17.00 -3.93 -10.23
CA PRO A 117 16.72 -4.91 -11.28
C PRO A 117 16.53 -4.28 -12.66
N ASP A 118 16.78 -5.08 -13.70
CA ASP A 118 16.58 -4.74 -15.11
C ASP A 118 15.10 -4.77 -15.51
N SER A 119 14.34 -5.71 -14.94
CA SER A 119 12.89 -5.77 -15.14
C SER A 119 12.11 -6.23 -13.92
N ILE A 120 10.84 -5.85 -13.87
CA ILE A 120 9.89 -6.21 -12.82
C ILE A 120 8.66 -6.84 -13.47
N VAL A 121 8.26 -8.02 -12.99
CA VAL A 121 7.12 -8.79 -13.50
C VAL A 121 6.12 -9.00 -12.37
N PHE A 122 4.87 -8.58 -12.55
CA PHE A 122 3.79 -8.86 -11.62
C PHE A 122 3.03 -10.12 -12.05
N MET A 123 2.66 -10.95 -11.08
CA MET A 123 2.13 -12.29 -11.31
C MET A 123 0.61 -12.39 -11.14
N GLY A 124 -0.12 -11.27 -11.29
CA GLY A 124 -1.57 -11.18 -11.04
C GLY A 124 -1.94 -10.76 -9.62
N ASP A 125 -3.25 -10.69 -9.39
CA ASP A 125 -3.92 -10.16 -8.18
C ASP A 125 -3.34 -8.82 -7.71
N LEU A 126 -3.48 -7.84 -8.60
CA LEU A 126 -3.03 -6.46 -8.34
C LEU A 126 -3.96 -5.77 -7.33
N LEU A 127 -5.29 -5.99 -7.46
CA LEU A 127 -6.33 -5.38 -6.64
C LEU A 127 -7.27 -6.45 -6.07
N ASP A 128 -7.54 -6.42 -4.76
CA ASP A 128 -8.37 -7.44 -4.10
C ASP A 128 -9.86 -7.39 -4.53
N GLY A 129 -10.43 -6.19 -4.58
CA GLY A 129 -11.77 -5.92 -5.12
C GLY A 129 -11.78 -5.60 -6.61
N GLY A 130 -10.71 -5.90 -7.36
CA GLY A 130 -10.51 -5.49 -8.76
C GLY A 130 -11.67 -5.82 -9.69
N ARG A 131 -12.29 -6.99 -9.49
CA ARG A 131 -13.48 -7.46 -10.20
C ARG A 131 -14.83 -6.97 -9.65
N GLU A 132 -14.89 -6.59 -8.36
CA GLU A 132 -16.17 -6.43 -7.63
C GLU A 132 -16.84 -5.08 -7.87
N TRP A 133 -16.11 -4.10 -8.41
CA TRP A 133 -16.67 -2.77 -8.70
C TRP A 133 -17.11 -2.65 -10.15
N SER A 134 -18.38 -2.27 -10.33
CA SER A 134 -19.01 -2.12 -11.65
C SER A 134 -18.24 -1.21 -12.61
N THR A 135 -18.16 -1.62 -13.87
CA THR A 135 -17.55 -0.86 -14.97
C THR A 135 -18.43 0.30 -15.41
N GLN A 136 -17.83 1.36 -15.96
CA GLN A 136 -18.60 2.41 -16.66
C GLN A 136 -19.10 1.86 -18.00
N LYS A 137 -20.40 1.98 -18.26
CA LYS A 137 -20.97 1.73 -19.59
C LYS A 137 -20.55 2.86 -20.54
N ALA A 138 -20.43 2.54 -21.83
CA ALA A 138 -20.19 3.54 -22.86
C ALA A 138 -21.24 4.65 -22.78
N LYS A 139 -20.78 5.91 -22.90
CA LYS A 139 -21.68 7.06 -22.92
C LYS A 139 -22.51 7.02 -24.21
N ALA A 140 -23.82 7.06 -24.08
CA ALA A 140 -24.71 7.19 -25.23
C ALA A 140 -24.35 8.45 -26.04
N LEU A 141 -24.15 8.26 -27.34
CA LEU A 141 -23.87 9.34 -28.28
C LEU A 141 -25.12 10.17 -28.53
N ASN A 142 -24.94 11.45 -28.87
CA ASN A 142 -26.07 12.21 -29.40
C ASN A 142 -26.39 11.75 -30.84
N SER A 143 -27.62 11.98 -31.30
CA SER A 143 -28.10 11.46 -32.58
C SER A 143 -27.20 11.83 -33.77
N LYS A 144 -26.64 13.05 -33.77
CA LYS A 144 -25.75 13.54 -34.82
C LYS A 144 -24.38 12.85 -34.80
N GLN A 145 -23.79 12.65 -33.62
CA GLN A 145 -22.55 11.87 -33.47
C GLN A 145 -22.75 10.41 -33.89
N ARG A 146 -23.87 9.80 -33.50
CA ARG A 146 -24.22 8.43 -33.87
C ARG A 146 -24.39 8.28 -35.38
N GLU A 147 -25.14 9.19 -36.00
CA GLU A 147 -25.35 9.22 -37.46
C GLU A 147 -24.03 9.38 -38.22
N VAL A 148 -23.14 10.28 -37.79
CA VAL A 148 -21.80 10.41 -38.38
C VAL A 148 -21.01 9.11 -38.28
N LEU A 149 -20.98 8.44 -37.12
CA LEU A 149 -20.23 7.19 -36.95
C LEU A 149 -20.87 5.99 -37.68
N ILE A 150 -22.19 5.97 -37.88
CA ILE A 150 -22.87 5.00 -38.75
C ILE A 150 -22.52 5.24 -40.22
N ASN A 151 -22.52 6.50 -40.66
CA ASN A 151 -22.15 6.87 -42.03
C ASN A 151 -20.67 6.57 -42.34
N LEU A 152 -19.80 6.62 -41.32
CA LEU A 152 -18.40 6.18 -41.38
C LEU A 152 -18.22 4.64 -41.24
N LEU A 153 -19.31 3.86 -41.12
CA LEU A 153 -19.30 2.40 -40.90
C LEU A 153 -18.57 1.95 -39.62
N ILE A 154 -18.39 2.85 -38.65
CA ILE A 154 -17.77 2.58 -37.34
C ILE A 154 -18.80 1.98 -36.36
N LEU A 155 -20.07 2.40 -36.46
CA LEU A 155 -21.17 1.87 -35.65
C LEU A 155 -22.19 1.13 -36.51
N ASP A 156 -22.62 -0.03 -36.01
CA ASP A 156 -23.77 -0.77 -36.52
C ASP A 156 -25.06 0.00 -36.19
N ARG A 157 -25.93 0.17 -37.20
CA ARG A 157 -27.19 0.92 -37.06
C ARG A 157 -28.10 0.30 -36.02
N ASP A 158 -28.07 -1.03 -35.88
CA ASP A 158 -29.00 -1.82 -35.07
C ASP A 158 -28.47 -2.13 -33.66
N ARG A 159 -27.19 -1.81 -33.37
CA ARG A 159 -26.57 -1.99 -32.04
C ARG A 159 -26.50 -0.69 -31.24
N ARG A 160 -26.71 -0.76 -29.93
CA ARG A 160 -26.48 0.40 -29.04
C ARG A 160 -25.00 0.59 -28.74
N GLU A 161 -24.64 1.82 -28.35
CA GLU A 161 -23.28 2.21 -28.01
C GLU A 161 -22.74 1.32 -26.87
N GLY A 162 -21.61 0.64 -27.12
CA GLY A 162 -21.00 -0.24 -26.15
C GLY A 162 -21.82 -1.49 -25.78
N GLN A 163 -22.73 -1.95 -26.66
CA GLN A 163 -23.41 -3.23 -26.50
C GLN A 163 -22.60 -4.36 -27.17
N ARG A 164 -22.27 -5.41 -26.42
CA ARG A 164 -21.49 -6.56 -26.92
C ARG A 164 -22.33 -7.82 -26.77
N LEU A 165 -23.26 -8.04 -27.70
CA LEU A 165 -24.12 -9.22 -27.70
C LEU A 165 -23.32 -10.50 -27.99
N LEU A 166 -23.64 -11.57 -27.27
CA LEU A 166 -23.27 -12.94 -27.61
C LEU A 166 -24.02 -13.39 -28.88
N GLY A 167 -23.63 -14.52 -29.47
CA GLY A 167 -24.24 -15.06 -30.69
C GLY A 167 -25.74 -15.41 -30.60
N ASP A 168 -26.31 -15.37 -29.39
CA ASP A 168 -27.76 -15.50 -29.12
C ASP A 168 -28.56 -14.22 -29.41
N GLY A 169 -27.90 -13.09 -29.67
CA GLY A 169 -28.53 -11.79 -29.90
C GLY A 169 -29.23 -11.17 -28.67
N THR A 170 -29.10 -11.76 -27.48
CA THR A 170 -29.85 -11.35 -26.28
C THR A 170 -28.97 -11.13 -25.05
N THR A 171 -27.86 -11.86 -24.91
CA THR A 171 -26.94 -11.74 -23.78
C THR A 171 -25.91 -10.63 -24.05
N ASP A 172 -26.07 -9.47 -23.40
CA ASP A 172 -25.08 -8.38 -23.43
C ASP A 172 -23.89 -8.71 -22.50
N LEU A 173 -22.75 -9.06 -23.08
CA LEU A 173 -21.48 -9.32 -22.36
C LEU A 173 -20.96 -8.08 -21.61
N ASN A 174 -21.48 -6.89 -21.94
CA ASN A 174 -21.17 -5.65 -21.25
C ASN A 174 -22.11 -5.35 -20.06
N ARG A 175 -22.94 -6.32 -19.67
CA ARG A 175 -23.72 -6.28 -18.43
C ARG A 175 -22.88 -6.78 -17.25
N PHE A 176 -22.39 -5.84 -16.43
CA PHE A 176 -21.81 -6.16 -15.14
C PHE A 176 -22.82 -6.87 -14.22
N VAL A 177 -22.38 -7.97 -13.61
CA VAL A 177 -23.08 -8.75 -12.59
C VAL A 177 -22.31 -8.59 -11.27
N PRO A 178 -22.90 -7.94 -10.25
CA PRO A 178 -22.22 -7.76 -8.97
C PRO A 178 -22.01 -9.07 -8.21
N GLY A 179 -20.84 -9.23 -7.59
CA GLY A 179 -20.54 -10.39 -6.76
C GLY A 179 -21.24 -10.41 -5.40
N GLU A 180 -21.10 -11.53 -4.70
CA GLU A 180 -21.62 -11.78 -3.35
C GLU A 180 -23.09 -11.33 -3.15
N ASN A 181 -23.99 -11.75 -4.05
CA ASN A 181 -25.42 -11.39 -4.04
C ASN A 181 -25.68 -9.88 -4.00
N GLY A 182 -24.78 -9.08 -4.59
CA GLY A 182 -24.90 -7.62 -4.65
C GLY A 182 -24.44 -6.88 -3.40
N ARG A 183 -23.69 -7.53 -2.49
CA ARG A 183 -23.08 -6.87 -1.32
C ARG A 183 -22.27 -5.63 -1.72
N TRP A 184 -21.59 -5.69 -2.88
CA TRP A 184 -20.69 -4.65 -3.36
C TRP A 184 -21.37 -3.59 -4.26
N ASN A 185 -22.69 -3.64 -4.45
CA ASN A 185 -23.46 -2.77 -5.37
C ASN A 185 -23.28 -1.25 -5.18
N LYS A 186 -22.92 -0.80 -3.98
CA LYS A 186 -22.71 0.64 -3.71
C LYS A 186 -21.39 1.16 -4.29
N TRP A 187 -20.41 0.29 -4.53
CA TRP A 187 -19.13 0.63 -5.12
C TRP A 187 -19.18 0.45 -6.66
N LYS A 188 -18.50 1.33 -7.37
CA LYS A 188 -18.53 1.44 -8.84
C LYS A 188 -17.14 1.82 -9.35
N GLN A 189 -17.01 2.03 -10.65
CA GLN A 189 -15.77 2.46 -11.31
C GLN A 189 -14.96 3.52 -10.55
N GLY A 190 -15.60 4.49 -9.89
CA GLY A 190 -14.88 5.49 -9.08
C GLY A 190 -14.10 4.93 -7.90
N GLN A 191 -14.51 3.80 -7.29
CA GLN A 191 -13.68 3.07 -6.32
C GLN A 191 -12.51 2.40 -7.04
N TRP A 192 -12.77 1.79 -8.21
CA TRP A 192 -11.72 1.15 -9.02
C TRP A 192 -10.63 2.13 -9.43
N ASP A 193 -10.99 3.34 -9.85
CA ASP A 193 -10.03 4.39 -10.19
C ASP A 193 -9.23 4.84 -8.94
N ILE A 194 -9.84 4.90 -7.75
CA ILE A 194 -9.14 5.21 -6.48
C ILE A 194 -8.10 4.14 -6.13
N GLU A 195 -8.44 2.86 -6.30
CA GLU A 195 -7.52 1.75 -6.01
C GLU A 195 -6.43 1.60 -7.06
N TYR A 196 -6.74 1.82 -8.35
CA TYR A 196 -5.75 1.96 -9.41
C TYR A 196 -4.77 3.10 -9.10
N ASP A 197 -5.26 4.25 -8.63
CA ASP A 197 -4.41 5.37 -8.22
C ASP A 197 -3.57 5.03 -6.97
N ARG A 198 -4.08 4.21 -6.03
CA ARG A 198 -3.27 3.68 -4.90
C ARG A 198 -2.17 2.76 -5.42
N PHE A 199 -2.49 1.82 -6.29
CA PHE A 199 -1.53 0.91 -6.91
C PHE A 199 -0.43 1.68 -7.67
N ALA A 200 -0.82 2.64 -8.51
CA ALA A 200 0.11 3.48 -9.26
C ALA A 200 1.04 4.30 -8.35
N ARG A 201 0.53 4.86 -7.25
CA ARG A 201 1.37 5.56 -6.24
C ARG A 201 2.34 4.64 -5.49
N ILE A 202 2.13 3.33 -5.50
CA ILE A 202 3.04 2.36 -4.86
C ILE A 202 4.06 1.83 -5.89
N PHE A 203 3.60 1.40 -7.06
CA PHE A 203 4.43 0.62 -8.00
C PHE A 203 4.83 1.36 -9.29
N LEU A 204 4.21 2.50 -9.62
CA LEU A 204 4.45 3.28 -10.84
C LEU A 204 5.00 4.70 -10.57
N ASP A 205 5.20 5.07 -9.30
CA ASP A 205 5.88 6.31 -8.93
C ASP A 205 7.34 6.29 -9.44
N GLU A 206 7.67 7.25 -10.30
CA GLU A 206 8.99 7.43 -10.91
C GLU A 206 10.11 7.42 -9.86
N LYS A 207 9.88 7.99 -8.67
CA LYS A 207 10.87 8.05 -7.58
C LYS A 207 11.06 6.72 -6.85
N GLN A 208 10.15 5.76 -7.04
CA GLN A 208 10.24 4.42 -6.47
C GLN A 208 10.81 3.42 -7.46
N LEU A 209 10.48 3.57 -8.75
CA LEU A 209 11.16 2.86 -9.82
C LEU A 209 12.62 3.32 -9.92
N TYR A 210 12.87 4.62 -9.97
CA TYR A 210 14.21 5.20 -10.19
C TYR A 210 14.68 6.06 -9.00
N PRO A 211 14.93 5.46 -7.81
CA PRO A 211 15.34 6.21 -6.62
C PRO A 211 16.72 6.87 -6.78
N ASN A 212 17.57 6.31 -7.64
CA ASN A 212 18.89 6.82 -7.99
C ASN A 212 18.86 7.44 -9.40
N ALA A 213 18.13 8.56 -9.57
CA ALA A 213 17.85 9.23 -10.84
C ALA A 213 19.06 9.78 -11.65
N ASN A 214 20.29 9.40 -11.28
CA ASN A 214 21.47 9.52 -12.14
C ASN A 214 21.47 8.49 -13.31
N ARG A 215 20.49 7.58 -13.35
CA ARG A 215 20.09 6.92 -14.61
C ARG A 215 19.34 7.96 -15.45
N THR A 216 20.00 8.58 -16.43
CA THR A 216 19.33 9.53 -17.32
C THR A 216 18.24 8.84 -18.14
N PHE A 217 17.08 9.49 -18.21
CA PHE A 217 16.08 9.22 -19.24
C PHE A 217 16.60 9.79 -20.57
N GLU A 218 17.50 9.05 -21.22
CA GLU A 218 17.74 9.26 -22.66
C GLU A 218 16.44 8.86 -23.38
N PRO A 219 15.77 9.78 -24.10
CA PRO A 219 14.61 9.39 -24.87
C PRO A 219 15.05 8.45 -26.00
N THR A 220 14.22 7.45 -26.31
CA THR A 220 14.60 6.32 -27.19
C THR A 220 15.04 6.74 -28.61
N TRP A 221 14.78 7.98 -29.01
CA TRP A 221 15.12 8.56 -30.31
C TRP A 221 16.40 9.42 -30.31
N GLU A 222 17.04 9.70 -29.16
CA GLU A 222 18.32 10.43 -29.07
C GLU A 222 19.53 9.49 -28.94
N LEU A 223 19.30 8.18 -28.86
CA LEU A 223 20.34 7.17 -29.04
C LEU A 223 20.84 7.18 -30.50
N PRO A 224 22.15 7.06 -30.77
CA PRO A 224 22.66 6.90 -32.13
C PRO A 224 22.04 5.67 -32.82
N GLU A 225 21.97 5.65 -34.15
CA GLU A 225 21.47 4.51 -34.93
C GLU A 225 22.30 3.22 -34.76
N SER A 226 23.42 3.27 -34.03
CA SER A 226 24.06 2.09 -33.43
C SER A 226 24.81 2.46 -32.14
N PRO A 227 24.24 2.08 -30.98
CA PRO A 227 25.00 1.27 -30.03
C PRO A 227 24.18 0.08 -29.53
N VAL A 228 24.51 -1.12 -30.04
CA VAL A 228 23.93 -2.41 -29.59
C VAL A 228 24.24 -2.67 -28.12
N SER A 229 23.25 -3.14 -27.37
CA SER A 229 23.31 -3.33 -25.91
C SER A 229 24.16 -4.54 -25.47
N ILE A 230 24.77 -4.44 -24.27
CA ILE A 230 25.47 -5.54 -23.58
C ILE A 230 24.44 -6.50 -22.94
N MET A 231 23.50 -7.02 -23.72
CA MET A 231 22.51 -8.03 -23.27
C MET A 231 22.94 -9.46 -23.62
N ASN A 232 23.94 -9.62 -24.48
CA ASN A 232 24.30 -10.92 -25.05
C ASN A 232 25.31 -11.74 -24.23
N GLY A 233 25.68 -11.32 -23.02
CA GLY A 233 26.30 -12.16 -21.97
C GLY A 233 27.59 -12.93 -22.31
N ALA A 234 28.24 -12.67 -23.45
CA ALA A 234 29.28 -13.54 -24.00
C ALA A 234 30.65 -13.38 -23.32
N ARG A 235 31.38 -14.48 -23.19
CA ARG A 235 32.73 -14.51 -22.60
C ARG A 235 33.75 -13.77 -23.46
N ASN A 236 34.42 -12.78 -22.86
CA ASN A 236 35.74 -12.25 -23.22
C ASN A 236 36.05 -12.08 -24.74
N ILE A 237 35.40 -11.13 -25.41
CA ILE A 237 35.65 -10.79 -26.83
C ILE A 237 36.48 -9.51 -26.94
N THR A 238 37.52 -9.53 -27.79
CA THR A 238 38.50 -8.45 -27.94
C THR A 238 37.94 -7.20 -28.67
N TRP A 239 37.37 -6.27 -27.91
CA TRP A 239 37.41 -4.79 -28.10
C TRP A 239 37.14 -4.17 -29.50
N ARG A 240 36.51 -4.86 -30.47
CA ARG A 240 36.27 -4.26 -31.81
C ARG A 240 34.91 -4.45 -32.49
N GLU A 241 33.96 -5.27 -31.98
CA GLU A 241 32.73 -5.57 -32.76
C GLU A 241 31.37 -5.40 -32.08
N TYR A 242 31.26 -5.14 -30.77
CA TYR A 242 29.95 -4.84 -30.15
C TYR A 242 30.04 -3.66 -29.16
N ALA A 243 29.01 -2.81 -29.17
CA ALA A 243 29.05 -1.48 -28.56
C ALA A 243 28.82 -1.49 -27.04
N THR A 244 29.31 -0.45 -26.38
CA THR A 244 29.10 -0.20 -24.95
C THR A 244 28.59 1.23 -24.76
N GLY A 245 27.29 1.40 -24.47
CA GLY A 245 26.73 2.72 -24.12
C GLY A 245 25.22 2.84 -24.31
N GLY A 246 24.49 2.90 -23.20
CA GLY A 246 23.03 3.13 -23.15
C GLY A 246 22.49 2.80 -21.76
N THR A 247 21.67 3.68 -21.19
CA THR A 247 21.15 3.52 -19.82
C THR A 247 20.17 2.36 -19.72
N LYS A 248 20.26 1.57 -18.63
CA LYS A 248 19.33 0.46 -18.33
C LYS A 248 17.89 0.98 -18.13
N SER A 249 17.11 1.04 -19.21
CA SER A 249 15.66 1.29 -19.16
C SER A 249 14.98 0.12 -18.46
N ARG A 250 14.22 0.38 -17.39
CA ARG A 250 13.59 -0.69 -16.60
C ARG A 250 12.27 -1.12 -17.23
N VAL A 251 12.18 -2.39 -17.60
CA VAL A 251 10.94 -2.96 -18.14
C VAL A 251 10.03 -3.38 -16.98
N VAL A 252 8.78 -2.92 -16.99
CA VAL A 252 7.76 -3.33 -16.02
C VAL A 252 6.62 -4.05 -16.76
N LYS A 253 6.22 -5.22 -16.27
CA LYS A 253 5.12 -6.04 -16.81
C LYS A 253 4.08 -6.24 -15.72
N MET A 254 2.84 -5.82 -15.98
CA MET A 254 1.71 -5.86 -15.04
C MET A 254 0.46 -6.51 -15.66
N ASN A 255 0.58 -7.03 -16.87
CA ASN A 255 -0.54 -7.43 -17.70
C ASN A 255 -1.02 -8.88 -17.46
N LEU A 256 -0.42 -9.66 -16.56
CA LEU A 256 -0.95 -10.97 -16.18
C LEU A 256 -2.10 -10.77 -15.18
N PRO A 257 -3.37 -11.11 -15.49
CA PRO A 257 -4.47 -10.95 -14.56
C PRO A 257 -4.54 -12.10 -13.55
N GLY A 258 -5.01 -11.80 -12.35
CA GLY A 258 -5.46 -12.82 -11.39
C GLY A 258 -6.98 -12.90 -11.18
N ASN A 259 -7.42 -13.82 -10.32
CA ASN A 259 -8.84 -14.07 -10.04
C ASN A 259 -9.51 -12.99 -9.17
N HIS A 260 -8.75 -12.18 -8.44
CA HIS A 260 -9.28 -10.97 -7.81
C HIS A 260 -9.36 -9.78 -8.80
N ASP A 261 -8.50 -9.75 -9.82
CA ASP A 261 -8.55 -8.73 -10.87
C ASP A 261 -9.76 -8.90 -11.80
N ILE A 262 -10.01 -10.12 -12.31
CA ILE A 262 -11.02 -10.36 -13.38
C ILE A 262 -12.08 -11.43 -13.09
N GLY A 263 -11.96 -12.17 -11.98
CA GLY A 263 -12.73 -13.40 -11.69
C GLY A 263 -12.05 -14.66 -12.24
N ILE A 264 -12.68 -15.83 -12.11
CA ILE A 264 -12.15 -17.11 -12.63
C ILE A 264 -13.24 -17.95 -13.30
N GLY A 265 -12.87 -18.62 -14.39
CA GLY A 265 -13.76 -19.48 -15.17
C GLY A 265 -15.00 -18.73 -15.67
N SER A 266 -16.14 -19.38 -15.54
CA SER A 266 -17.49 -18.86 -15.79
C SER A 266 -17.87 -17.65 -14.93
N GLY A 267 -17.10 -17.34 -13.89
CA GLY A 267 -17.20 -16.10 -13.11
C GLY A 267 -16.52 -14.88 -13.74
N VAL A 268 -15.69 -15.06 -14.79
CA VAL A 268 -15.00 -13.94 -15.47
C VAL A 268 -16.01 -13.07 -16.20
N GLN A 269 -15.93 -11.76 -15.98
CA GLN A 269 -16.78 -10.79 -16.66
C GLN A 269 -15.99 -10.06 -17.74
N VAL A 270 -16.46 -10.14 -18.99
CA VAL A 270 -15.78 -9.57 -20.16
C VAL A 270 -15.44 -8.09 -19.97
N THR A 271 -16.35 -7.26 -19.46
CA THR A 271 -16.03 -5.83 -19.20
C THR A 271 -15.00 -5.59 -18.10
N VAL A 272 -14.88 -6.50 -17.13
CA VAL A 272 -13.87 -6.39 -16.07
C VAL A 272 -12.50 -6.71 -16.65
N ARG A 273 -12.38 -7.78 -17.45
CA ARG A 273 -11.17 -8.08 -18.22
C ARG A 273 -10.81 -6.97 -19.19
N ASP A 274 -11.76 -6.50 -20.02
CA ASP A 274 -11.54 -5.42 -20.97
C ASP A 274 -11.07 -4.13 -20.24
N ARG A 275 -11.56 -3.85 -19.01
CA ARG A 275 -11.06 -2.76 -18.14
C ARG A 275 -9.62 -2.99 -17.65
N PHE A 276 -9.32 -4.21 -17.19
CA PHE A 276 -7.98 -4.58 -16.75
C PHE A 276 -6.97 -4.41 -17.90
N GLU A 277 -7.27 -4.96 -19.08
CA GLU A 277 -6.41 -4.88 -20.27
C GLU A 277 -6.18 -3.44 -20.73
N THR A 278 -7.20 -2.59 -20.65
CA THR A 278 -7.11 -1.14 -20.96
C THR A 278 -6.12 -0.39 -20.05
N ARG A 279 -5.82 -0.89 -18.85
CA ARG A 279 -5.02 -0.18 -17.83
C ARG A 279 -3.68 -0.85 -17.53
N PHE A 280 -3.57 -2.17 -17.66
CA PHE A 280 -2.35 -2.93 -17.37
C PHE A 280 -1.71 -3.56 -18.62
N GLY A 281 -2.42 -3.62 -19.75
CA GLY A 281 -1.97 -4.21 -21.02
C GLY A 281 -2.65 -5.54 -21.36
N GLU A 282 -2.46 -6.03 -22.59
CA GLU A 282 -3.07 -7.27 -23.11
C GLU A 282 -2.81 -8.47 -22.18
N ALA A 283 -3.86 -9.19 -21.78
CA ALA A 283 -3.73 -10.23 -20.75
C ALA A 283 -2.91 -11.43 -21.23
N ASN A 284 -3.07 -11.76 -22.51
CA ASN A 284 -2.30 -12.78 -23.22
C ASN A 284 -1.22 -12.10 -24.06
N SER A 285 0.06 -12.37 -23.80
CA SER A 285 1.16 -11.69 -24.51
C SER A 285 2.43 -12.54 -24.64
N VAL A 286 3.23 -12.23 -25.67
CA VAL A 286 4.58 -12.76 -25.83
C VAL A 286 5.57 -11.60 -25.88
N TYR A 287 6.69 -11.72 -25.16
CA TYR A 287 7.77 -10.73 -25.16
C TYR A 287 9.10 -11.42 -24.83
N VAL A 288 10.24 -10.75 -25.04
CA VAL A 288 11.57 -11.28 -24.70
C VAL A 288 12.16 -10.49 -23.52
N LEU A 289 12.82 -11.18 -22.59
CA LEU A 289 13.66 -10.58 -21.53
C LEU A 289 14.87 -11.48 -21.31
N GLY A 290 16.08 -10.91 -21.20
CA GLY A 290 17.31 -11.67 -20.93
C GLY A 290 17.53 -12.85 -21.88
N ASN A 291 17.21 -12.68 -23.16
CA ASN A 291 17.22 -13.74 -24.19
C ASN A 291 16.35 -14.97 -23.88
N HIS A 292 15.22 -14.78 -23.20
CA HIS A 292 14.19 -15.79 -22.97
C HIS A 292 12.83 -15.30 -23.49
N THR A 293 12.05 -16.20 -24.11
CA THR A 293 10.69 -15.88 -24.59
C THR A 293 9.70 -16.03 -23.45
N PHE A 294 9.14 -14.94 -22.97
CA PHE A 294 8.08 -14.93 -21.98
C PHE A 294 6.72 -15.10 -22.64
N VAL A 295 5.92 -16.04 -22.15
CA VAL A 295 4.52 -16.25 -22.53
C VAL A 295 3.66 -15.97 -21.30
N SER A 296 2.96 -14.84 -21.30
CA SER A 296 1.98 -14.47 -20.27
C SER A 296 0.60 -14.93 -20.70
N LEU A 297 -0.11 -15.63 -19.81
CA LEU A 297 -1.36 -16.32 -20.15
C LEU A 297 -2.50 -15.94 -19.20
N ASP A 298 -3.63 -15.50 -19.74
CA ASP A 298 -4.88 -15.29 -18.99
C ASP A 298 -5.50 -16.64 -18.63
N THR A 299 -4.95 -17.27 -17.60
CA THR A 299 -5.42 -18.53 -17.05
C THR A 299 -6.74 -18.43 -16.29
N PRO A 300 -7.09 -17.32 -15.61
CA PRO A 300 -8.43 -17.19 -15.04
C PRO A 300 -9.54 -17.26 -16.11
N SER A 301 -9.39 -16.62 -17.27
CA SER A 301 -10.31 -16.79 -18.41
C SER A 301 -10.23 -18.18 -19.04
N LEU A 302 -9.03 -18.75 -19.20
CA LEU A 302 -8.86 -20.06 -19.84
C LEU A 302 -9.51 -21.20 -19.04
N SER A 303 -9.55 -21.09 -17.71
CA SER A 303 -10.25 -22.03 -16.83
C SER A 303 -11.71 -22.25 -17.20
N ALA A 304 -12.38 -21.31 -17.88
CA ALA A 304 -13.77 -21.47 -18.33
C ALA A 304 -13.97 -22.60 -19.36
N TYR A 305 -12.89 -23.14 -19.93
CA TYR A 305 -12.92 -24.32 -20.80
C TYR A 305 -13.02 -25.65 -20.00
N ASP A 306 -12.45 -25.69 -18.79
CA ASP A 306 -12.42 -26.87 -17.93
C ASP A 306 -12.17 -26.42 -16.48
N GLU A 307 -13.23 -26.38 -15.68
CA GLU A 307 -13.23 -25.89 -14.30
C GLU A 307 -13.26 -27.05 -13.32
N TYR A 308 -12.69 -26.86 -12.13
CA TYR A 308 -12.88 -27.78 -11.02
C TYR A 308 -14.26 -27.56 -10.39
N VAL A 309 -15.29 -28.21 -10.94
CA VAL A 309 -16.66 -28.15 -10.43
C VAL A 309 -16.91 -29.30 -9.46
N PRO A 310 -17.19 -29.03 -8.16
CA PRO A 310 -17.59 -30.07 -7.21
C PRO A 310 -18.79 -30.88 -7.73
N ASP A 311 -18.76 -32.19 -7.52
CA ASP A 311 -19.84 -33.16 -7.83
C ASP A 311 -20.23 -33.32 -9.31
N VAL A 312 -19.63 -32.58 -10.26
CA VAL A 312 -20.03 -32.60 -11.69
C VAL A 312 -19.10 -33.40 -12.61
N GLY A 313 -17.86 -33.69 -12.18
CA GLY A 313 -16.91 -34.48 -13.00
C GLY A 313 -16.36 -33.68 -14.18
N GLU A 314 -16.41 -34.22 -15.40
CA GLU A 314 -15.96 -33.50 -16.60
C GLU A 314 -16.97 -32.43 -17.04
N VAL A 315 -16.47 -31.25 -17.43
CA VAL A 315 -17.31 -30.16 -17.95
C VAL A 315 -17.98 -30.56 -19.28
N SER A 316 -19.31 -30.42 -19.37
CA SER A 316 -20.05 -30.74 -20.59
C SER A 316 -19.69 -29.82 -21.77
N GLU A 317 -19.77 -30.34 -23.00
CA GLU A 317 -19.49 -29.54 -24.22
C GLU A 317 -20.43 -28.34 -24.37
N GLU A 318 -21.66 -28.45 -23.86
CA GLU A 318 -22.64 -27.37 -23.79
C GLU A 318 -22.12 -26.21 -22.92
N ARG A 319 -21.57 -26.51 -21.74
CA ARG A 319 -20.96 -25.51 -20.85
C ARG A 319 -19.70 -24.89 -21.46
N ARG A 320 -18.86 -25.69 -22.13
CA ARG A 320 -17.71 -25.16 -22.90
C ARG A 320 -18.15 -24.20 -24.00
N THR A 321 -19.24 -24.52 -24.70
CA THR A 321 -19.82 -23.69 -25.77
C THR A 321 -20.42 -22.40 -25.20
N GLN A 322 -21.14 -22.46 -24.09
CA GLN A 322 -21.73 -21.31 -23.40
C GLN A 322 -20.66 -20.26 -23.02
N TYR A 323 -19.56 -20.70 -22.41
CA TYR A 323 -18.47 -19.81 -21.96
C TYR A 323 -17.35 -19.62 -22.99
N SER A 324 -17.56 -20.03 -24.25
CA SER A 324 -16.60 -19.87 -25.35
C SER A 324 -16.05 -18.44 -25.48
N HIS A 325 -16.90 -17.44 -25.35
CA HIS A 325 -16.53 -16.02 -25.39
C HIS A 325 -15.54 -15.57 -24.29
N ILE A 326 -15.39 -16.36 -23.21
CA ILE A 326 -14.41 -16.12 -22.14
C ILE A 326 -13.06 -16.75 -22.52
N TRP A 327 -13.02 -18.07 -22.78
CA TRP A 327 -11.77 -18.83 -22.96
C TRP A 327 -11.20 -18.82 -24.38
N THR A 328 -12.02 -18.56 -25.41
CA THR A 328 -11.59 -18.60 -26.82
C THR A 328 -10.46 -17.61 -27.14
N PRO A 329 -10.46 -16.34 -26.69
CA PRO A 329 -9.34 -15.42 -26.90
C PRO A 329 -7.99 -15.97 -26.43
N THR A 330 -7.93 -16.54 -25.23
CA THR A 330 -6.72 -17.19 -24.70
C THR A 330 -6.34 -18.44 -25.48
N ASN A 331 -7.34 -19.26 -25.86
CA ASN A 331 -7.11 -20.46 -26.66
C ASN A 331 -6.58 -20.15 -28.07
N ASP A 332 -7.04 -19.06 -28.69
CA ASP A 332 -6.62 -18.60 -30.02
C ASP A 332 -5.23 -17.95 -29.99
N PHE A 333 -4.92 -17.20 -28.92
CA PHE A 333 -3.54 -16.79 -28.63
C PHE A 333 -2.60 -18.01 -28.56
N LEU A 334 -2.96 -19.03 -27.77
CA LEU A 334 -2.20 -20.28 -27.69
C LEU A 334 -2.09 -21.02 -29.04
N ASN A 335 -3.11 -20.93 -29.91
CA ASN A 335 -3.08 -21.49 -31.27
C ASN A 335 -2.14 -20.72 -32.23
N GLY A 336 -1.83 -19.45 -31.92
CA GLY A 336 -0.96 -18.56 -32.72
C GLY A 336 0.50 -18.50 -32.27
N LEU A 337 0.88 -19.19 -31.19
CA LEU A 337 2.24 -19.22 -30.64
C LEU A 337 3.31 -19.73 -31.63
N ASP A 338 2.90 -20.56 -32.61
CA ASP A 338 3.75 -21.03 -33.72
C ASP A 338 4.31 -19.87 -34.58
N LYS A 339 3.69 -18.68 -34.51
CA LYS A 339 4.07 -17.46 -35.24
C LYS A 339 4.43 -16.32 -34.31
N SER A 340 3.65 -16.06 -33.26
CA SER A 340 3.89 -14.91 -32.37
C SER A 340 5.17 -15.09 -31.54
N GLY A 341 5.49 -16.31 -31.11
CA GLY A 341 6.75 -16.66 -30.46
C GLY A 341 7.96 -16.34 -31.36
N PRO A 342 8.11 -17.01 -32.51
CA PRO A 342 9.23 -16.76 -33.40
C PRO A 342 9.30 -15.33 -33.95
N LYS A 343 8.15 -14.64 -34.10
CA LYS A 343 8.13 -13.21 -34.46
C LYS A 343 8.73 -12.34 -33.36
N ALA A 344 8.32 -12.52 -32.10
CA ALA A 344 8.86 -11.75 -30.98
C ALA A 344 10.38 -11.97 -30.81
N VAL A 345 10.85 -13.20 -31.01
CA VAL A 345 12.28 -13.52 -31.03
C VAL A 345 13.00 -12.84 -32.20
N ALA A 346 12.43 -12.89 -33.41
CA ALA A 346 13.01 -12.24 -34.59
C ALA A 346 13.07 -10.70 -34.43
N ASP A 347 12.03 -10.08 -33.89
CA ASP A 347 11.98 -8.64 -33.62
C ASP A 347 13.04 -8.21 -32.59
N GLU A 348 13.38 -9.05 -31.60
CA GLU A 348 14.46 -8.78 -30.62
C GLU A 348 15.85 -9.04 -31.21
N LEU A 349 16.01 -10.13 -31.98
CA LEU A 349 17.28 -10.44 -32.66
C LEU A 349 17.63 -9.36 -33.70
N GLU A 350 16.66 -8.77 -34.39
CA GLU A 350 16.88 -7.64 -35.28
C GLU A 350 17.35 -6.38 -34.54
N MET A 351 16.92 -6.16 -33.28
CA MET A 351 17.45 -5.06 -32.46
C MET A 351 18.89 -5.32 -31.99
N MET A 352 19.23 -6.57 -31.67
CA MET A 352 20.59 -6.94 -31.26
C MET A 352 21.57 -7.09 -32.44
N PHE A 353 21.07 -7.50 -33.60
CA PHE A 353 21.84 -7.77 -34.82
C PHE A 353 21.10 -7.17 -36.03
N PRO A 354 21.21 -5.86 -36.29
CA PRO A 354 20.49 -5.19 -37.38
C PRO A 354 20.73 -5.83 -38.75
N GLY A 355 19.64 -6.13 -39.47
CA GLY A 355 19.66 -6.79 -40.77
C GLY A 355 19.63 -8.33 -40.73
N SER A 356 19.60 -8.96 -39.55
CA SER A 356 19.54 -10.42 -39.40
C SER A 356 18.13 -11.00 -39.60
N HIS A 357 17.09 -10.28 -39.15
CA HIS A 357 15.68 -10.62 -39.28
C HIS A 357 14.87 -9.39 -39.73
N PRO A 358 15.10 -8.87 -40.94
CA PRO A 358 14.52 -7.61 -41.39
C PRO A 358 12.99 -7.63 -41.30
N ARG A 359 12.44 -6.64 -40.58
CA ARG A 359 11.00 -6.51 -40.40
C ARG A 359 10.28 -6.48 -41.74
N LYS A 360 9.33 -7.39 -41.92
CA LYS A 360 8.49 -7.44 -43.11
C LYS A 360 7.52 -6.25 -43.11
N LEU A 361 7.96 -5.15 -43.72
CA LEU A 361 7.15 -3.94 -43.90
C LEU A 361 5.87 -4.27 -44.68
N TRP A 362 4.74 -3.81 -44.17
CA TRP A 362 3.47 -3.90 -44.89
C TRP A 362 3.34 -2.67 -45.81
N PRO A 363 3.15 -2.86 -47.13
CA PRO A 363 2.82 -1.75 -48.00
C PRO A 363 1.46 -1.19 -47.56
N HIS A 364 1.43 0.12 -47.33
CA HIS A 364 0.22 0.85 -47.00
C HIS A 364 0.10 2.04 -47.96
N ASP A 365 -0.99 2.10 -48.70
CA ASP A 365 -1.26 3.22 -49.59
C ASP A 365 -1.87 4.36 -48.76
N ALA A 366 -1.16 5.49 -48.69
CA ALA A 366 -1.68 6.71 -48.07
C ALA A 366 -2.72 7.34 -49.00
N ILE A 367 -4.01 7.16 -48.67
CA ILE A 367 -5.11 7.78 -49.41
C ILE A 367 -5.28 9.21 -48.89
N GLU A 368 -4.81 10.19 -49.66
CA GLU A 368 -5.13 11.60 -49.43
C GLU A 368 -6.64 11.82 -49.54
N HIS A 369 -7.26 12.24 -48.44
CA HIS A 369 -8.68 12.57 -48.42
C HIS A 369 -8.90 13.86 -49.24
N LYS A 370 -9.71 13.80 -50.31
CA LYS A 370 -10.09 14.98 -51.11
C LYS A 370 -11.52 15.43 -50.81
N ASP A 371 -11.69 16.74 -50.81
CA ASP A 371 -12.82 17.44 -50.18
C ASP A 371 -14.06 17.57 -51.10
N ASP A 372 -15.24 17.52 -50.48
CA ASP A 372 -16.53 18.20 -50.78
C ASP A 372 -17.11 18.29 -52.21
N ARG A 373 -16.48 17.77 -53.27
CA ARG A 373 -17.01 17.84 -54.65
C ARG A 373 -17.26 16.51 -55.37
N GLY A 374 -17.13 15.40 -54.64
CA GLY A 374 -17.69 14.10 -55.02
C GLY A 374 -16.91 13.34 -56.11
N ILE A 375 -17.26 12.04 -56.21
CA ILE A 375 -16.64 11.02 -57.07
C ILE A 375 -15.25 10.57 -56.59
N GLY A 376 -15.28 9.52 -55.77
CA GLY A 376 -14.14 8.75 -55.27
C GLY A 376 -14.63 7.36 -54.86
N GLU A 377 -15.19 6.61 -55.81
CA GLU A 377 -15.77 5.29 -55.55
C GLU A 377 -14.67 4.26 -55.23
N LYS A 378 -14.99 3.29 -54.36
CA LYS A 378 -14.17 2.13 -53.91
C LYS A 378 -13.19 2.37 -52.76
N LEU A 379 -13.75 2.43 -51.55
CA LEU A 379 -13.13 1.85 -50.36
C LEU A 379 -14.00 0.69 -49.84
N LYS A 380 -13.81 -0.49 -50.44
CA LYS A 380 -14.01 -1.76 -49.72
C LYS A 380 -12.64 -2.19 -49.23
N PRO A 381 -12.34 -2.17 -47.92
CA PRO A 381 -11.17 -2.89 -47.44
C PRO A 381 -11.39 -4.36 -47.77
N ALA A 382 -10.52 -4.92 -48.63
CA ALA A 382 -10.47 -6.35 -48.80
C ALA A 382 -9.99 -6.94 -47.48
N ALA A 383 -10.91 -7.56 -46.73
CA ALA A 383 -10.55 -8.35 -45.56
C ALA A 383 -9.62 -9.48 -46.04
N GLY A 384 -8.32 -9.31 -45.81
CA GLY A 384 -7.26 -10.23 -46.20
C GLY A 384 -7.25 -11.52 -45.37
N GLN A 385 -8.39 -12.19 -45.24
CA GLN A 385 -8.41 -13.59 -44.87
C GLN A 385 -7.88 -14.40 -46.07
N LEU A 386 -6.85 -15.21 -45.81
CA LEU A 386 -6.35 -16.21 -46.75
C LEU A 386 -7.39 -17.32 -46.96
N MET A 387 -8.43 -17.03 -47.74
CA MET A 387 -9.37 -18.03 -48.22
C MET A 387 -8.88 -18.58 -49.56
N LYS A 388 -8.38 -19.82 -49.57
CA LYS A 388 -8.24 -20.57 -50.83
C LYS A 388 -9.61 -21.09 -51.24
N ARG A 389 -10.08 -20.63 -52.40
CA ARG A 389 -11.27 -21.18 -53.06
C ARG A 389 -10.91 -22.54 -53.66
N GLY A 390 -11.36 -23.61 -53.03
CA GLY A 390 -11.63 -24.87 -53.74
C GLY A 390 -13.03 -24.80 -54.35
N ASP A 391 -13.29 -25.60 -55.37
CA ASP A 391 -14.56 -25.54 -56.07
C ASP A 391 -15.72 -25.97 -55.14
N ASP A 392 -16.73 -25.10 -55.10
CA ASP A 392 -18.08 -25.31 -54.58
C ASP A 392 -18.33 -25.49 -53.07
N GLN A 393 -17.33 -25.43 -52.18
CA GLN A 393 -17.56 -25.31 -50.73
C GLN A 393 -16.59 -24.37 -49.97
N TRP A 394 -17.13 -23.62 -49.01
CA TRP A 394 -16.35 -22.90 -47.99
C TRP A 394 -15.82 -23.89 -46.93
N GLN A 395 -14.64 -24.46 -47.16
CA GLN A 395 -13.99 -25.29 -46.16
C GLN A 395 -13.14 -24.46 -45.18
N LEU A 396 -13.41 -24.64 -43.89
CA LEU A 396 -12.56 -24.19 -42.81
C LEU A 396 -11.26 -25.00 -42.88
N VAL A 397 -10.13 -24.37 -43.24
CA VAL A 397 -8.82 -25.06 -43.30
C VAL A 397 -8.24 -25.21 -41.89
N SER A 398 -8.90 -26.05 -41.09
CA SER A 398 -8.31 -26.70 -39.92
C SER A 398 -7.19 -27.64 -40.40
N SER A 399 -5.99 -27.08 -40.63
CA SER A 399 -4.81 -27.89 -40.93
C SER A 399 -4.52 -28.83 -39.74
N PRO A 400 -4.64 -30.17 -39.87
CA PRO A 400 -4.37 -31.10 -38.78
C PRO A 400 -2.87 -31.41 -38.64
N THR A 401 -2.02 -30.74 -39.43
CA THR A 401 -0.57 -30.96 -39.46
C THR A 401 0.15 -29.94 -38.58
N PRO A 402 1.06 -30.37 -37.69
CA PRO A 402 1.91 -29.46 -36.93
C PRO A 402 2.79 -28.69 -37.91
N LYS A 403 2.55 -27.39 -38.01
CA LYS A 403 3.32 -26.51 -38.89
C LYS A 403 4.67 -26.25 -38.24
N LYS A 404 5.74 -26.53 -38.99
CA LYS A 404 7.12 -26.22 -38.61
C LYS A 404 7.20 -24.78 -38.09
N PRO A 405 7.81 -24.50 -36.92
CA PRO A 405 8.03 -23.13 -36.47
C PRO A 405 8.85 -22.36 -37.52
N THR A 406 8.36 -21.19 -37.92
CA THR A 406 8.83 -20.48 -39.12
C THR A 406 9.86 -19.37 -38.83
N GLY A 407 10.57 -19.44 -37.71
CA GLY A 407 11.55 -18.42 -37.31
C GLY A 407 12.46 -18.88 -36.16
N PRO A 408 13.32 -17.99 -35.64
CA PRO A 408 14.20 -18.26 -34.51
C PRO A 408 13.39 -18.54 -33.22
N GLN A 409 13.97 -19.28 -32.28
CA GLN A 409 13.33 -19.64 -31.01
C GLN A 409 14.34 -19.49 -29.87
N LEU A 410 13.85 -19.02 -28.71
CA LEU A 410 14.60 -18.92 -27.45
C LEU A 410 13.93 -19.81 -26.39
N PRO A 411 14.61 -20.15 -25.29
CA PRO A 411 14.01 -20.90 -24.20
C PRO A 411 12.81 -20.13 -23.62
N VAL A 412 11.72 -20.83 -23.36
CA VAL A 412 10.42 -20.24 -23.01
C VAL A 412 10.22 -20.20 -21.49
N VAL A 413 9.78 -19.05 -20.98
CA VAL A 413 9.29 -18.88 -19.61
C VAL A 413 7.78 -18.69 -19.66
N LEU A 414 7.03 -19.61 -19.04
CA LEU A 414 5.57 -19.52 -18.94
C LEU A 414 5.18 -18.80 -17.65
N LEU A 415 4.34 -17.78 -17.77
CA LEU A 415 3.69 -17.11 -16.63
C LEU A 415 2.20 -17.45 -16.62
N SER A 416 1.71 -17.88 -15.46
CA SER A 416 0.33 -18.28 -15.21
C SER A 416 -0.04 -17.81 -13.82
N HIS A 417 -1.09 -17.00 -13.61
CA HIS A 417 -1.43 -16.59 -12.24
C HIS A 417 -1.80 -17.83 -11.40
N VAL A 418 -2.73 -18.64 -11.92
CA VAL A 418 -3.15 -19.89 -11.27
C VAL A 418 -2.07 -20.98 -11.46
N PRO A 419 -1.59 -21.66 -10.41
CA PRO A 419 -0.58 -22.71 -10.52
C PRO A 419 -1.03 -23.91 -11.37
N LEU A 420 -0.13 -24.61 -12.08
CA LEU A 420 -0.52 -25.75 -12.91
C LEU A 420 -0.90 -26.98 -12.07
N TYR A 421 -1.60 -27.94 -12.68
CA TYR A 421 -2.00 -29.18 -12.02
C TYR A 421 -0.81 -29.95 -11.45
N ARG A 422 -0.94 -30.34 -10.17
CA ARG A 422 -0.05 -31.23 -9.43
C ARG A 422 -0.87 -32.23 -8.64
N ASN A 423 -0.32 -33.41 -8.34
CA ASN A 423 -0.98 -34.34 -7.43
C ASN A 423 -1.06 -33.74 -6.01
N PRO A 424 -2.12 -34.01 -5.23
CA PRO A 424 -2.38 -33.32 -3.95
C PRO A 424 -1.30 -33.56 -2.88
N ASP A 425 -0.54 -34.66 -2.99
CA ASP A 425 0.51 -35.03 -2.04
C ASP A 425 1.92 -34.54 -2.44
N VAL A 426 2.06 -33.77 -3.53
CA VAL A 426 3.36 -33.24 -3.98
C VAL A 426 3.82 -32.15 -3.03
N ASP A 427 4.95 -32.39 -2.37
CA ASP A 427 5.59 -31.44 -1.46
C ASP A 427 6.13 -30.21 -2.23
N CYS A 428 5.73 -29.03 -1.81
CA CYS A 428 6.14 -27.72 -2.29
C CYS A 428 7.54 -27.30 -1.82
N GLY A 429 8.18 -28.07 -0.94
CA GLY A 429 9.49 -27.80 -0.41
C GLY A 429 9.50 -26.98 0.89
N LYS A 430 10.68 -26.94 1.52
CA LYS A 430 10.88 -26.45 2.90
C LYS A 430 10.66 -24.95 3.11
N LEU A 431 10.49 -24.17 2.04
CA LEU A 431 10.30 -22.72 2.08
C LEU A 431 8.81 -22.32 2.21
N ARG A 432 7.88 -23.27 2.08
CA ARG A 432 6.46 -23.08 2.36
C ARG A 432 6.23 -22.90 3.87
N GLU A 433 5.36 -21.95 4.25
CA GLU A 433 4.97 -21.74 5.65
C GLU A 433 3.80 -22.63 6.09
N ARG A 434 2.85 -22.92 5.18
CA ARG A 434 1.56 -23.54 5.51
C ARG A 434 1.32 -24.86 4.79
N GLY A 435 1.31 -25.95 5.56
CA GLY A 435 1.13 -27.29 5.00
C GLY A 435 2.37 -27.77 4.22
N ARG A 436 2.22 -28.86 3.47
CA ARG A 436 3.28 -29.39 2.59
C ARG A 436 2.98 -29.20 1.12
N SER A 437 1.72 -29.17 0.73
CA SER A 437 1.26 -29.10 -0.66
C SER A 437 0.17 -28.03 -0.82
N ILE A 438 -0.12 -27.68 -2.08
CA ILE A 438 -1.31 -26.90 -2.44
C ILE A 438 -2.51 -27.87 -2.46
N PRO A 439 -3.55 -27.66 -1.64
CA PRO A 439 -4.72 -28.53 -1.64
C PRO A 439 -5.55 -28.33 -2.91
N LEU A 440 -6.04 -29.42 -3.51
CA LEU A 440 -6.94 -29.37 -4.66
C LEU A 440 -8.34 -28.94 -4.20
N ALA A 441 -8.61 -27.64 -4.26
CA ALA A 441 -9.89 -27.05 -3.91
C ALA A 441 -10.27 -25.91 -4.87
N ALA A 442 -11.57 -25.68 -4.99
CA ALA A 442 -12.15 -24.59 -5.76
C ALA A 442 -13.46 -24.15 -5.11
N GLY A 443 -13.92 -22.95 -5.44
CA GLY A 443 -15.19 -22.44 -4.98
C GLY A 443 -15.57 -21.15 -5.69
N TYR A 444 -16.36 -20.32 -5.00
CA TYR A 444 -16.71 -19.02 -5.53
C TYR A 444 -15.46 -18.14 -5.65
N GLN A 445 -15.08 -17.77 -6.87
CA GLN A 445 -13.98 -16.85 -7.21
C GLN A 445 -12.54 -17.37 -6.98
N TYR A 446 -12.33 -18.67 -6.70
CA TYR A 446 -10.98 -19.24 -6.54
C TYR A 446 -10.89 -20.69 -7.03
N GLN A 447 -9.70 -21.10 -7.49
CA GLN A 447 -9.37 -22.48 -7.85
C GLN A 447 -7.84 -22.67 -7.75
N ASN A 448 -7.37 -23.35 -6.70
CA ASN A 448 -5.95 -23.32 -6.28
C ASN A 448 -4.95 -23.87 -7.31
N VAL A 449 -5.39 -24.65 -8.30
CA VAL A 449 -4.58 -25.13 -9.44
C VAL A 449 -5.44 -25.27 -10.70
N LEU A 450 -4.82 -25.20 -11.87
CA LEU A 450 -5.45 -25.57 -13.15
C LEU A 450 -5.78 -27.07 -13.21
N THR A 451 -6.71 -27.45 -14.10
CA THR A 451 -7.09 -28.85 -14.28
C THR A 451 -5.99 -29.67 -14.99
N PRO A 452 -5.99 -31.01 -14.87
CA PRO A 452 -5.05 -31.87 -15.59
C PRO A 452 -5.15 -31.74 -17.12
N SER A 453 -6.32 -31.38 -17.66
CA SER A 453 -6.54 -31.23 -19.10
C SER A 453 -5.89 -29.93 -19.61
N LEU A 454 -6.19 -28.80 -18.96
CA LEU A 454 -5.64 -27.48 -19.29
C LEU A 454 -4.12 -27.47 -19.16
N THR A 455 -3.59 -28.05 -18.08
CA THR A 455 -2.14 -28.18 -17.85
C THR A 455 -1.42 -28.86 -19.02
N LYS A 456 -2.00 -29.94 -19.57
CA LYS A 456 -1.46 -30.64 -20.75
C LYS A 456 -1.61 -29.83 -22.05
N ILE A 457 -2.75 -29.16 -22.23
CA ILE A 457 -3.04 -28.33 -23.40
C ILE A 457 -2.06 -27.14 -23.46
N ILE A 458 -1.87 -26.45 -22.34
CA ILE A 458 -0.96 -25.30 -22.19
C ILE A 458 0.47 -25.76 -22.50
N ALA A 459 0.98 -26.79 -21.81
CA ALA A 459 2.34 -27.28 -22.05
C ALA A 459 2.60 -27.65 -23.53
N LYS A 460 1.65 -28.36 -24.17
CA LYS A 460 1.76 -28.73 -25.59
C LYS A 460 1.72 -27.53 -26.54
N LYS A 461 0.86 -26.54 -26.29
CA LYS A 461 0.76 -25.36 -27.17
C LYS A 461 1.92 -24.39 -26.97
N VAL A 462 2.34 -24.18 -25.72
CA VAL A 462 3.48 -23.32 -25.37
C VAL A 462 4.80 -23.89 -25.91
N SER A 463 4.97 -25.21 -25.95
CA SER A 463 6.15 -25.83 -26.59
C SER A 463 6.29 -25.58 -28.09
N THR A 464 5.27 -25.01 -28.76
CA THR A 464 5.39 -24.58 -30.17
C THR A 464 6.18 -23.27 -30.33
N ALA A 465 6.27 -22.44 -29.29
CA ALA A 465 7.08 -21.22 -29.28
C ALA A 465 8.57 -21.49 -29.03
N GLY A 466 8.90 -22.57 -28.31
CA GLY A 466 10.26 -23.00 -27.97
C GLY A 466 10.26 -23.99 -26.78
N ASP A 467 11.45 -24.47 -26.40
CA ASP A 467 11.61 -25.37 -25.24
C ASP A 467 11.27 -24.62 -23.94
N ILE A 468 10.30 -25.10 -23.17
CA ILE A 468 9.93 -24.52 -21.86
C ILE A 468 11.05 -24.72 -20.83
N ALA A 469 11.72 -23.63 -20.43
CA ALA A 469 12.81 -23.63 -19.46
C ALA A 469 12.31 -23.51 -18.01
N HIS A 470 11.27 -22.72 -17.76
CA HIS A 470 10.72 -22.50 -16.42
C HIS A 470 9.25 -22.07 -16.47
N ILE A 471 8.52 -22.32 -15.39
CA ILE A 471 7.15 -21.85 -15.16
C ILE A 471 7.11 -21.03 -13.87
N PHE A 472 6.33 -19.95 -13.84
CA PHE A 472 6.10 -19.15 -12.64
C PHE A 472 4.61 -18.92 -12.39
N SER A 473 4.19 -18.98 -11.13
CA SER A 473 2.79 -18.80 -10.71
C SER A 473 2.59 -17.97 -9.43
N GLY A 474 1.34 -17.61 -9.10
CA GLY A 474 0.90 -16.86 -7.91
C GLY A 474 -0.31 -17.56 -7.23
N ASP A 475 -1.34 -16.82 -6.82
CA ASP A 475 -2.66 -17.27 -6.28
C ASP A 475 -2.62 -18.01 -4.93
N ASP A 476 -1.73 -18.99 -4.72
CA ASP A 476 -1.65 -19.73 -3.45
C ASP A 476 -1.04 -18.90 -2.28
N HIS A 477 -0.51 -17.71 -2.59
CA HIS A 477 0.15 -16.75 -1.70
C HIS A 477 1.41 -17.26 -0.96
N ASP A 478 1.66 -18.57 -0.89
CA ASP A 478 2.82 -19.20 -0.26
C ASP A 478 3.75 -19.83 -1.30
N TYR A 479 5.01 -20.06 -0.92
CA TYR A 479 5.99 -20.60 -1.85
C TYR A 479 5.69 -22.08 -2.18
N CYS A 480 5.87 -22.44 -3.45
CA CYS A 480 5.85 -23.83 -3.90
C CYS A 480 6.86 -24.05 -5.02
N ASP A 481 7.77 -25.01 -4.87
CA ASP A 481 8.77 -25.39 -5.87
C ASP A 481 8.57 -26.85 -6.25
N VAL A 482 8.11 -27.08 -7.49
CA VAL A 482 7.72 -28.39 -7.99
C VAL A 482 8.25 -28.63 -9.39
N THR A 483 8.38 -29.90 -9.78
CA THR A 483 8.87 -30.28 -11.10
C THR A 483 7.84 -31.10 -11.86
N HIS A 484 7.43 -30.59 -13.01
CA HIS A 484 6.48 -31.23 -13.92
C HIS A 484 7.23 -32.05 -14.98
N ARG A 485 6.54 -33.07 -15.51
CA ARG A 485 7.01 -33.86 -16.65
C ARG A 485 5.93 -33.86 -17.73
N PHE A 486 6.26 -33.31 -18.89
CA PHE A 486 5.34 -33.18 -20.02
C PHE A 486 5.82 -34.03 -21.20
N ASN A 487 4.90 -34.67 -21.90
CA ASN A 487 5.19 -35.29 -23.19
C ASN A 487 4.91 -34.25 -24.29
N VAL A 488 5.96 -33.63 -24.81
CA VAL A 488 5.88 -32.59 -25.84
C VAL A 488 6.36 -33.13 -27.19
N GLY A 489 5.80 -32.61 -28.28
CA GLY A 489 6.24 -32.92 -29.63
C GLY A 489 7.38 -31.99 -30.03
N ARG A 490 8.60 -32.51 -30.16
CA ARG A 490 9.76 -31.74 -30.64
C ARG A 490 9.93 -31.98 -32.13
N TYR A 491 9.88 -30.91 -32.93
CA TYR A 491 10.20 -31.00 -34.36
C TYR A 491 11.71 -31.07 -34.54
N ASP A 492 12.20 -32.21 -35.02
CA ASP A 492 13.59 -32.42 -35.39
C ASP A 492 13.84 -31.82 -36.78
N VAL A 493 14.78 -30.87 -36.87
CA VAL A 493 15.11 -30.15 -38.10
C VAL A 493 15.81 -31.04 -39.11
N ASP A 494 16.64 -31.97 -38.64
CA ASP A 494 17.47 -32.84 -39.47
C ASP A 494 16.66 -34.02 -40.00
N THR A 495 15.88 -34.69 -39.15
CA THR A 495 15.02 -35.82 -39.55
C THR A 495 13.65 -35.39 -40.09
N LYS A 496 13.30 -34.10 -39.97
CA LYS A 496 12.03 -33.48 -40.41
C LYS A 496 10.77 -34.12 -39.80
N LYS A 497 10.92 -34.81 -38.66
CA LYS A 497 9.87 -35.54 -37.96
C LYS A 497 9.62 -34.94 -36.59
N GLU A 498 8.37 -35.02 -36.14
CA GLU A 498 8.02 -34.72 -34.75
C GLU A 498 8.32 -35.97 -33.90
N ARG A 499 9.13 -35.81 -32.85
CA ARG A 499 9.41 -36.86 -31.87
C ARG A 499 8.81 -36.45 -30.53
N ALA A 500 8.06 -37.36 -29.91
CA ALA A 500 7.66 -37.18 -28.52
C ALA A 500 8.89 -37.21 -27.61
N VAL A 501 9.12 -36.12 -26.89
CA VAL A 501 10.19 -35.97 -25.90
C VAL A 501 9.53 -35.71 -24.55
N MET A 502 9.99 -36.43 -23.52
CA MET A 502 9.60 -36.12 -22.14
C MET A 502 10.45 -34.94 -21.66
N GLN A 503 9.80 -33.82 -21.38
CA GLN A 503 10.44 -32.60 -20.90
C GLN A 503 10.20 -32.44 -19.39
N THR A 504 11.28 -32.33 -18.63
CA THR A 504 11.27 -31.96 -17.20
C THR A 504 11.26 -30.44 -17.10
N VAL A 505 10.30 -29.84 -16.38
CA VAL A 505 10.18 -28.38 -16.24
C VAL A 505 9.89 -28.02 -14.78
N ARG A 506 10.63 -27.07 -14.23
CA ARG A 506 10.40 -26.54 -12.86
C ARG A 506 9.32 -25.45 -12.88
N GLU A 507 8.38 -25.53 -11.96
CA GLU A 507 7.45 -24.45 -11.62
C GLU A 507 7.79 -23.91 -10.24
N VAL A 508 7.84 -22.57 -10.13
CA VAL A 508 7.88 -21.88 -8.83
C VAL A 508 6.63 -21.01 -8.69
N THR A 509 5.79 -21.37 -7.73
CA THR A 509 4.70 -20.52 -7.21
C THR A 509 5.31 -19.51 -6.24
N ILE A 510 5.09 -18.24 -6.53
CA ILE A 510 5.73 -17.10 -5.89
C ILE A 510 4.89 -16.66 -4.70
N LYS A 511 5.57 -16.36 -3.60
CA LYS A 511 4.94 -15.91 -2.36
C LYS A 511 4.36 -14.50 -2.53
N SER A 512 3.18 -14.27 -1.97
CA SER A 512 2.53 -12.95 -1.98
C SER A 512 3.46 -11.88 -1.38
N PHE A 513 3.48 -10.71 -2.02
CA PHE A 513 4.20 -9.52 -1.57
C PHE A 513 3.48 -8.79 -0.43
N SER A 514 2.18 -9.04 -0.25
CA SER A 514 1.33 -8.39 0.75
C SER A 514 1.28 -9.19 2.05
N TRP A 515 1.64 -8.56 3.17
CA TRP A 515 1.56 -9.18 4.50
C TRP A 515 0.11 -9.43 4.99
N ALA A 516 -0.89 -8.98 4.24
CA ALA A 516 -2.31 -9.16 4.56
C ALA A 516 -2.90 -10.47 3.99
N MET A 517 -2.22 -11.13 3.04
CA MET A 517 -2.73 -12.29 2.29
C MET A 517 -2.49 -13.64 2.97
N GLY A 518 -2.55 -13.64 4.30
CA GLY A 518 -2.46 -14.85 5.11
C GLY A 518 -1.06 -15.41 5.33
N VAL A 519 -0.01 -14.84 4.75
CA VAL A 519 1.38 -15.29 5.00
C VAL A 519 2.07 -14.45 6.09
N ARG A 520 2.98 -15.08 6.84
CA ARG A 520 3.66 -14.45 7.98
C ARG A 520 4.90 -13.65 7.56
N LYS A 521 5.62 -14.13 6.55
CA LYS A 521 6.79 -13.48 5.94
C LYS A 521 6.56 -13.34 4.44
N PRO A 522 5.83 -12.32 3.94
CA PRO A 522 5.61 -12.15 2.50
C PRO A 522 6.94 -12.05 1.75
N GLY A 523 6.93 -12.21 0.43
CA GLY A 523 8.16 -12.29 -0.35
C GLY A 523 8.04 -11.77 -1.76
N PHE A 524 9.14 -11.93 -2.49
CA PHE A 524 9.25 -11.74 -3.93
C PHE A 524 10.31 -12.72 -4.45
N LEU A 525 10.26 -13.04 -5.74
CA LEU A 525 11.25 -13.94 -6.34
C LEU A 525 12.26 -13.14 -7.15
N LEU A 526 13.54 -13.43 -6.95
CA LEU A 526 14.60 -13.00 -7.86
C LEU A 526 14.77 -14.04 -8.96
N VAL A 527 14.89 -13.58 -10.20
CA VAL A 527 15.10 -14.41 -11.37
C VAL A 527 16.28 -13.84 -12.14
N SER A 528 17.40 -14.56 -12.12
CA SER A 528 18.59 -14.23 -12.89
C SER A 528 18.61 -15.08 -14.15
N MET A 529 18.79 -14.43 -15.31
CA MET A 529 18.74 -15.07 -16.62
C MET A 529 20.03 -14.82 -17.40
N TRP A 530 20.63 -15.86 -17.94
CA TRP A 530 21.84 -15.77 -18.77
C TRP A 530 21.74 -16.79 -19.92
N ASN A 531 21.52 -16.27 -21.13
CA ASN A 531 21.43 -17.04 -22.37
C ASN A 531 22.10 -16.24 -23.51
N PRO A 532 23.44 -16.23 -23.61
CA PRO A 532 24.15 -15.59 -24.73
C PRO A 532 23.75 -16.23 -26.08
N VAL A 533 23.33 -15.46 -27.10
CA VAL A 533 22.88 -16.01 -28.39
C VAL A 533 23.51 -15.38 -29.64
N ASP A 534 23.51 -16.14 -30.75
CA ASP A 534 23.92 -15.68 -32.08
C ASP A 534 22.79 -14.99 -32.86
N GLU A 535 23.09 -14.51 -34.07
CA GLU A 535 22.14 -13.90 -35.02
C GLU A 535 20.92 -14.81 -35.35
N LYS A 536 20.99 -16.11 -35.04
CA LYS A 536 19.94 -17.12 -35.29
C LYS A 536 19.17 -17.49 -34.01
N GLY A 537 19.51 -16.88 -32.87
CA GLY A 537 18.92 -17.18 -31.56
C GLY A 537 19.50 -18.44 -30.89
N LYS A 538 20.61 -19.00 -31.39
CA LYS A 538 21.24 -20.19 -30.83
C LYS A 538 22.22 -19.81 -29.72
N HIS A 539 22.18 -20.54 -28.60
CA HIS A 539 23.09 -20.34 -27.47
C HIS A 539 24.58 -20.43 -27.88
N ILE A 540 25.39 -19.46 -27.46
CA ILE A 540 26.84 -19.39 -27.67
C ILE A 540 27.60 -19.72 -26.38
N GLY A 541 28.67 -20.51 -26.49
CA GLY A 541 29.61 -20.74 -25.40
C GLY A 541 29.28 -21.95 -24.54
N GLU A 542 30.10 -22.17 -23.51
CA GLU A 542 29.98 -23.32 -22.62
C GLU A 542 28.76 -23.18 -21.71
N CYS A 543 27.84 -24.15 -21.82
CA CYS A 543 26.70 -24.25 -20.93
C CYS A 543 27.14 -24.77 -19.55
N MET A 544 26.54 -24.21 -18.49
CA MET A 544 26.54 -24.86 -17.20
C MET A 544 25.78 -26.18 -17.29
N SER A 545 26.46 -27.28 -16.99
CA SER A 545 25.90 -28.63 -17.06
C SER A 545 24.80 -28.79 -16.02
N GLY A 546 23.54 -28.74 -16.47
CA GLY A 546 22.39 -29.12 -15.64
C GLY A 546 22.30 -30.63 -15.41
N MET A 547 21.41 -31.04 -14.51
CA MET A 547 21.14 -32.45 -14.19
C MET A 547 20.66 -33.27 -15.42
N ASP A 548 19.96 -32.61 -16.35
CA ASP A 548 19.27 -33.22 -17.51
C ASP A 548 19.86 -32.72 -18.86
N SER A 549 21.16 -32.97 -19.12
CA SER A 549 21.85 -32.82 -20.42
C SER A 549 21.66 -31.50 -21.22
N GLY A 550 21.19 -30.43 -20.58
CA GLY A 550 20.87 -29.14 -21.20
C GLY A 550 21.42 -27.95 -20.42
N CYS A 551 21.41 -26.78 -21.07
CA CYS A 551 21.98 -25.54 -20.56
C CYS A 551 21.07 -24.90 -19.51
N LYS A 552 21.55 -24.76 -18.27
CA LYS A 552 20.82 -24.03 -17.22
C LYS A 552 20.95 -22.52 -17.45
N THR A 553 19.96 -21.90 -18.08
CA THR A 553 19.95 -20.47 -18.42
C THR A 553 19.20 -19.57 -17.42
N ILE A 554 18.56 -20.17 -16.40
CA ILE A 554 17.80 -19.47 -15.36
C ILE A 554 18.24 -19.95 -13.96
N GLN A 555 18.40 -18.99 -13.05
CA GLN A 555 18.59 -19.20 -11.60
C GLN A 555 17.58 -18.35 -10.83
N THR A 556 17.12 -18.82 -9.68
CA THR A 556 16.05 -18.16 -8.91
C THR A 556 16.32 -18.21 -7.41
N GLU A 557 16.01 -17.14 -6.69
CA GLU A 557 16.14 -17.07 -5.22
C GLU A 557 14.89 -16.43 -4.58
N LEU A 558 14.41 -17.00 -3.47
CA LEU A 558 13.24 -16.49 -2.74
C LEU A 558 13.66 -15.44 -1.71
N CYS A 559 13.18 -14.22 -1.89
CA CYS A 559 13.46 -13.12 -0.97
C CYS A 559 12.32 -12.87 0.00
N LEU A 560 12.55 -13.19 1.28
CA LEU A 560 11.58 -12.99 2.36
C LEU A 560 11.68 -11.59 2.95
N LEU A 561 10.54 -10.89 2.99
CA LEU A 561 10.39 -9.58 3.62
C LEU A 561 10.18 -9.70 5.15
N PRO A 562 10.32 -8.61 5.93
CA PRO A 562 10.12 -8.63 7.37
C PRO A 562 8.68 -8.96 7.79
N ASP A 563 8.55 -9.77 8.84
CA ASP A 563 7.28 -10.06 9.51
C ASP A 563 6.70 -8.80 10.19
N GLN A 564 5.75 -8.14 9.52
CA GLN A 564 5.15 -6.89 9.97
C GLN A 564 4.34 -7.04 11.27
N LEU A 565 3.72 -8.20 11.48
CA LEU A 565 2.95 -8.44 12.70
C LEU A 565 3.87 -8.64 13.92
N SER A 566 5.08 -9.19 13.74
CA SER A 566 6.12 -9.21 14.79
C SER A 566 6.63 -7.81 15.11
N VAL A 567 6.75 -6.92 14.11
CA VAL A 567 7.09 -5.50 14.34
C VAL A 567 6.02 -4.84 15.22
N PHE A 568 4.73 -4.99 14.89
CA PHE A 568 3.63 -4.45 15.69
C PHE A 568 3.55 -5.06 17.10
N ILE A 569 3.76 -6.37 17.25
CA ILE A 569 3.83 -7.02 18.58
C ILE A 569 5.01 -6.46 19.40
N SER A 570 6.17 -6.23 18.77
CA SER A 570 7.34 -5.62 19.42
C SER A 570 7.01 -4.22 19.97
N TYR A 571 6.29 -3.40 19.19
CA TYR A 571 5.83 -2.08 19.64
C TYR A 571 4.81 -2.17 20.78
N ALA A 572 3.84 -3.09 20.70
CA ALA A 572 2.85 -3.29 21.76
C ALA A 572 3.49 -3.74 23.09
N GLN A 573 4.45 -4.67 23.02
CA GLN A 573 5.24 -5.12 24.18
C GLN A 573 6.05 -3.97 24.80
N PHE A 574 6.76 -3.19 23.98
CA PHE A 574 7.55 -2.07 24.48
C PHE A 574 6.70 -0.90 25.00
N LEU A 575 5.50 -0.69 24.44
CA LEU A 575 4.51 0.25 24.97
C LEU A 575 3.96 -0.20 26.33
N GLY A 576 3.69 -1.49 26.52
CA GLY A 576 3.34 -2.06 27.82
C GLY A 576 4.44 -1.83 28.86
N LEU A 577 5.68 -2.15 28.52
CA LEU A 577 6.84 -1.93 29.40
C LEU A 577 7.06 -0.45 29.71
N THR A 578 7.01 0.43 28.70
CA THR A 578 7.11 1.90 28.87
C THR A 578 6.03 2.40 29.83
N THR A 579 4.79 1.97 29.64
CA THR A 579 3.65 2.37 30.48
C THR A 579 3.84 1.93 31.93
N LEU A 580 4.30 0.69 32.15
CA LEU A 580 4.59 0.17 33.49
C LEU A 580 5.69 0.96 34.19
N VAL A 581 6.83 1.20 33.52
CA VAL A 581 7.97 1.97 34.06
C VAL A 581 7.54 3.40 34.43
N LEU A 582 6.77 4.06 33.56
CA LEU A 582 6.26 5.41 33.82
C LEU A 582 5.23 5.45 34.95
N LEU A 583 4.38 4.43 35.07
CA LEU A 583 3.42 4.30 36.17
C LEU A 583 4.13 4.10 37.51
N VAL A 584 5.10 3.19 37.60
CA VAL A 584 5.91 2.97 38.80
C VAL A 584 6.64 4.26 39.20
N ARG A 585 7.29 4.93 38.23
CA ARG A 585 7.97 6.22 38.47
C ARG A 585 7.01 7.30 38.99
N ALA A 586 5.81 7.40 38.42
CA ALA A 586 4.78 8.35 38.85
C ALA A 586 4.26 8.06 40.26
N VAL A 587 4.05 6.79 40.61
CA VAL A 587 3.66 6.36 41.96
C VAL A 587 4.78 6.68 42.97
N VAL A 588 6.04 6.38 42.65
CA VAL A 588 7.20 6.70 43.51
C VAL A 588 7.31 8.22 43.75
N ILE A 589 7.13 9.05 42.72
CA ILE A 589 7.16 10.51 42.84
C ILE A 589 5.94 11.04 43.62
N GLY A 590 4.77 10.44 43.46
CA GLY A 590 3.55 10.82 44.20
C GLY A 590 3.54 10.39 45.68
N ILE A 591 4.25 9.31 46.03
CA ILE A 591 4.42 8.82 47.42
C ILE A 591 5.57 9.56 48.13
N ARG A 592 6.65 9.88 47.41
CA ARG A 592 7.75 10.69 47.95
C ARG A 592 7.19 12.02 48.46
N ASN A 593 7.30 12.23 49.77
CA ASN A 593 7.18 13.55 50.39
C ASN A 593 8.39 14.40 49.95
N LEU A 594 8.39 14.84 48.68
CA LEU A 594 9.15 16.01 48.29
C LEU A 594 8.63 17.15 49.19
N PRO A 595 9.50 17.85 49.96
CA PRO A 595 9.08 19.08 50.60
C PRO A 595 8.50 19.99 49.52
N ASP A 596 7.36 20.62 49.78
CA ASP A 596 6.80 21.58 48.84
C ASP A 596 7.80 22.74 48.76
N THR A 597 8.54 22.86 47.65
CA THR A 597 9.48 23.96 47.40
C THR A 597 8.76 25.31 47.20
N ALA A 598 7.49 25.40 47.58
CA ALA A 598 6.77 26.63 47.87
C ALA A 598 7.06 27.15 49.30
N ASP A 599 7.46 26.27 50.23
CA ASP A 599 7.74 26.62 51.63
C ASP A 599 9.23 26.94 51.87
N GLU A 600 10.11 26.64 50.91
CA GLU A 600 11.50 27.16 50.87
C GLU A 600 11.54 28.58 50.28
N ASP A 601 10.75 28.86 49.22
CA ASP A 601 10.65 30.20 48.59
C ASP A 601 9.95 31.26 49.49
N GLU A 602 9.19 30.88 50.55
CA GLU A 602 8.70 31.83 51.58
C GLU A 602 9.71 32.02 52.75
N ASN A 603 10.56 31.02 53.07
CA ASN A 603 11.52 31.12 54.18
C ASN A 603 12.87 31.77 53.79
N GLU A 604 13.25 31.80 52.50
CA GLU A 604 14.43 32.55 52.04
C GLU A 604 14.17 34.07 51.87
N LEU A 605 12.98 34.56 52.25
CA LEU A 605 12.62 36.00 52.25
C LEU A 605 12.49 36.61 53.66
N HIS A 606 13.07 35.97 54.68
CA HIS A 606 13.31 36.59 55.99
C HIS A 606 14.82 36.59 56.35
N VAL A 607 15.64 37.10 55.43
CA VAL A 607 16.98 37.58 55.80
C VAL A 607 16.82 38.80 56.70
N ASP A 608 17.27 38.66 57.94
CA ASP A 608 17.15 39.67 58.99
C ASP A 608 17.87 40.98 58.60
N LEU A 609 17.06 41.97 58.17
CA LEU A 609 17.55 43.26 57.69
C LEU A 609 18.19 44.11 58.79
N ASN A 610 18.01 43.75 60.07
CA ASN A 610 18.63 44.44 61.20
C ASN A 610 20.04 43.89 61.47
N ALA A 611 20.24 42.57 61.36
CA ALA A 611 21.53 41.92 61.62
C ALA A 611 22.66 42.33 60.64
N VAL A 612 22.31 42.75 59.41
CA VAL A 612 23.29 43.21 58.41
C VAL A 612 23.67 44.69 58.61
N ARG A 613 22.87 45.47 59.33
CA ARG A 613 23.07 46.93 59.47
C ARG A 613 24.11 47.33 60.53
N GLU A 614 24.45 46.46 61.47
CA GLU A 614 25.43 46.73 62.53
C GLU A 614 26.89 46.35 62.20
N LYS A 615 27.16 45.61 61.11
CA LYS A 615 28.47 44.98 60.88
C LYS A 615 29.30 45.46 59.66
N MET A 616 28.98 46.62 59.08
CA MET A 616 29.87 47.29 58.10
C MET A 616 30.03 48.79 58.37
N GLY A 617 30.63 49.13 59.51
CA GLY A 617 31.23 50.45 59.73
C GLY A 617 32.67 50.49 59.21
N LEU A 618 32.88 51.11 58.05
CA LEU A 618 34.23 51.48 57.57
C LEU A 618 34.52 52.96 57.90
N PRO A 619 35.78 53.33 58.20
CA PRO A 619 36.10 54.54 58.95
C PRO A 619 35.90 55.84 58.17
N ARG A 620 35.44 56.87 58.88
CA ARG A 620 35.13 58.20 58.35
C ARG A 620 36.42 59.03 58.21
N TYR A 621 36.93 59.16 56.98
CA TYR A 621 38.05 60.06 56.68
C TYR A 621 37.66 61.54 56.94
N THR A 622 38.59 62.32 57.48
CA THR A 622 38.37 63.71 57.88
C THR A 622 39.13 64.70 56.97
N PRO A 623 38.48 65.80 56.56
CA PRO A 623 39.18 67.02 56.16
C PRO A 623 39.12 68.05 57.30
N ARG A 624 40.27 68.59 57.70
CA ARG A 624 40.41 69.68 58.69
C ARG A 624 41.05 70.89 58.00
N GLY A 625 40.30 71.98 57.83
CA GLY A 625 40.79 73.23 57.24
C GLY A 625 39.85 74.40 57.53
N LYS A 626 40.31 75.35 58.35
CA LYS A 626 39.63 76.59 58.78
C LYS A 626 39.94 77.75 57.79
N PRO A 627 39.40 78.99 57.91
CA PRO A 627 38.62 79.57 59.01
C PRO A 627 37.33 80.33 58.62
N GLY A 628 36.46 80.56 59.61
CA GLY A 628 35.40 81.56 59.57
C GLY A 628 35.37 82.34 60.89
N GLY A 629 35.49 83.67 60.82
CA GLY A 629 35.32 84.58 61.96
C GLY A 629 34.07 85.44 61.80
N ARG A 630 33.39 85.68 62.93
CA ARG A 630 32.42 86.78 63.27
C ARG A 630 31.87 87.62 62.08
N THR A 631 30.56 87.75 61.86
CA THR A 631 29.52 88.38 62.73
C THR A 631 28.11 87.81 62.40
N GLY A 632 27.09 87.83 63.28
CA GLY A 632 26.12 88.93 63.49
C GLY A 632 25.27 89.25 62.22
N SER A 633 23.93 89.34 62.20
CA SER A 633 22.87 89.22 63.24
C SER A 633 21.45 89.19 62.62
N ILE A 634 20.48 88.53 63.28
CA ILE A 634 19.01 88.81 63.37
C ILE A 634 18.29 89.54 62.21
N SER A 635 17.33 88.86 61.53
CA SER A 635 15.94 89.34 61.28
C SER A 635 15.05 88.36 60.47
N PRO A 636 13.69 88.49 60.42
CA PRO A 636 12.80 87.33 60.32
C PRO A 636 11.77 87.29 59.18
N ARG A 637 11.06 86.13 59.10
CA ARG A 637 9.71 85.85 58.53
C ARG A 637 9.44 86.03 57.01
N LYS A 638 9.05 84.87 56.40
CA LYS A 638 7.90 84.56 55.48
C LYS A 638 7.26 85.67 54.59
N PRO A 639 6.63 85.33 53.42
CA PRO A 639 6.46 84.02 52.77
C PRO A 639 6.77 83.97 51.23
N SER A 640 6.55 82.78 50.65
CA SER A 640 6.44 82.38 49.23
C SER A 640 5.48 83.24 48.35
N PRO A 641 5.37 83.08 46.99
CA PRO A 641 5.80 81.92 46.17
C PRO A 641 6.35 82.20 44.74
N LYS A 642 6.66 81.11 44.00
CA LYS A 642 6.92 81.02 42.53
C LYS A 642 8.20 81.75 42.05
N ARG A 643 8.76 81.46 40.87
CA ARG A 643 9.02 80.21 40.10
C ARG A 643 10.16 80.59 39.13
N ASP A 644 10.66 79.65 38.33
CA ASP A 644 11.57 79.90 37.19
C ASP A 644 13.02 80.26 37.59
N GLU A 645 14.08 79.86 36.88
CA GLU A 645 14.30 78.66 36.05
C GLU A 645 15.83 78.51 35.85
N LYS A 646 16.27 77.36 35.30
CA LYS A 646 17.58 77.16 34.65
C LYS A 646 18.84 77.22 35.58
N PHE A 647 19.96 76.56 35.27
CA PHE A 647 20.36 75.83 34.06
C PHE A 647 21.32 74.65 34.39
N GLY A 648 21.24 73.56 33.62
CA GLY A 648 22.35 72.58 33.44
C GLY A 648 22.47 71.43 34.47
N GLY A 649 22.54 70.15 34.06
CA GLY A 649 22.35 69.61 32.72
C GLY A 649 22.77 68.12 32.59
N ARG A 650 22.39 67.51 31.45
CA ARG A 650 22.83 66.19 30.91
C ARG A 650 22.51 64.95 31.77
N GLY A 651 21.80 63.93 31.29
CA GLY A 651 21.09 63.74 30.02
C GLY A 651 20.87 62.25 29.69
N ARG A 652 19.76 61.90 29.01
CA ARG A 652 19.61 60.66 28.25
C ARG A 652 18.42 60.71 27.27
N ALA A 653 18.69 60.26 26.04
CA ALA A 653 17.77 59.92 24.94
C ALA A 653 16.69 58.89 25.35
N SER A 654 15.58 58.63 24.65
CA SER A 654 14.89 59.21 23.46
C SER A 654 13.44 58.63 23.48
N SER A 655 12.42 59.22 22.87
CA SER A 655 12.06 58.95 21.46
C SER A 655 10.98 59.89 20.91
N THR A 656 11.04 60.12 19.60
CA THR A 656 10.03 60.78 18.76
C THR A 656 9.16 59.76 18.02
N SER A 657 8.00 60.22 17.54
CA SER A 657 6.99 59.46 16.80
C SER A 657 7.03 59.71 15.29
N THR A 658 6.82 58.66 14.47
CA THR A 658 6.21 58.60 13.11
C THR A 658 6.32 57.14 12.64
N GLY A 659 5.40 56.49 11.91
CA GLY A 659 4.06 56.84 11.43
C GLY A 659 3.67 55.96 10.22
N SER A 660 2.37 55.68 10.01
CA SER A 660 1.76 55.14 8.77
C SER A 660 2.06 53.67 8.35
N ALA A 661 1.13 52.88 7.78
CA ALA A 661 -0.32 53.08 7.50
C ALA A 661 -1.10 51.75 7.32
N ASN A 662 -2.41 51.79 7.66
CA ASN A 662 -3.62 51.24 6.98
C ASN A 662 -3.70 49.79 6.45
N ALA A 663 -4.87 49.17 6.23
CA ALA A 663 -6.30 49.23 6.68
C ALA A 663 -6.99 48.00 6.00
N SER A 664 -8.11 47.38 6.39
CA SER A 664 -9.50 47.83 6.73
C SER A 664 -10.22 46.66 7.46
N SER A 665 -10.96 46.83 8.58
CA SER A 665 -12.39 47.27 8.74
C SER A 665 -13.42 46.45 7.92
N THR A 666 -14.60 45.99 8.37
CA THR A 666 -15.43 46.08 9.62
C THR A 666 -16.64 45.10 9.47
N SER A 667 -17.53 44.74 10.41
CA SER A 667 -17.81 44.99 11.85
C SER A 667 -18.77 43.88 12.41
N ASN A 668 -19.55 44.18 13.48
CA ASN A 668 -20.72 43.46 14.06
C ASN A 668 -20.40 42.15 14.84
N GLN A 669 -20.30 42.17 16.18
CA GLN A 669 -21.41 42.18 17.18
C GLN A 669 -22.31 40.92 17.07
N HIS A 670 -22.59 40.14 18.12
CA HIS A 670 -22.88 40.50 19.52
C HIS A 670 -22.52 39.38 20.55
N LEU A 671 -22.85 39.59 21.84
CA LEU A 671 -22.63 38.70 23.01
C LEU A 671 -23.41 37.34 22.92
N SER A 672 -23.27 36.30 23.77
CA SER A 672 -22.91 36.22 25.20
C SER A 672 -22.48 34.82 25.72
N VAL A 673 -22.14 34.78 27.01
CA VAL A 673 -21.52 33.75 27.88
C VAL A 673 -22.47 32.59 28.32
N GLN A 674 -21.92 31.36 28.51
CA GLN A 674 -22.09 30.38 29.64
C GLN A 674 -21.86 28.91 29.15
N ARG A 675 -20.96 28.08 29.73
CA ARG A 675 -21.03 27.26 30.97
C ARG A 675 -22.24 26.26 30.96
N SER A 676 -22.15 24.97 31.35
CA SER A 676 -21.10 24.24 32.12
C SER A 676 -21.29 22.70 32.24
N TYR A 677 -20.16 21.96 32.30
CA TYR A 677 -19.81 20.79 33.16
C TYR A 677 -20.56 19.42 33.22
N ASN A 678 -19.72 18.38 33.43
CA ASN A 678 -19.94 17.01 33.96
C ASN A 678 -20.43 15.92 32.97
N ALA A 679 -20.01 14.64 33.06
CA ALA A 679 -19.30 13.91 34.15
C ALA A 679 -18.27 12.84 33.68
N ARG A 680 -17.46 12.31 34.62
CA ARG A 680 -16.75 11.00 34.56
C ARG A 680 -17.76 9.86 34.90
N THR A 681 -17.53 8.54 34.87
CA THR A 681 -16.38 7.59 35.03
C THR A 681 -16.77 6.26 34.32
N ARG A 682 -15.88 5.42 33.73
CA ARG A 682 -15.09 4.30 34.33
C ARG A 682 -15.89 3.33 35.25
N THR A 683 -15.75 1.98 35.26
CA THR A 683 -14.89 0.98 34.54
C THR A 683 -15.24 -0.49 34.93
N VAL A 684 -14.63 -1.46 34.20
CA VAL A 684 -14.30 -2.89 34.51
C VAL A 684 -15.38 -4.00 34.55
N SER A 685 -14.98 -5.15 33.98
CA SER A 685 -15.55 -6.51 34.09
C SER A 685 -14.72 -7.40 35.06
N PRO A 686 -15.20 -8.63 35.34
CA PRO A 686 -14.39 -9.86 35.36
C PRO A 686 -14.82 -10.80 34.19
N ALA A 687 -14.00 -11.64 33.53
CA ALA A 687 -13.05 -12.67 33.99
C ALA A 687 -13.79 -13.90 34.60
N ALA A 688 -13.52 -15.19 34.29
CA ALA A 688 -12.49 -15.82 33.44
C ALA A 688 -12.84 -17.30 33.08
N ALA A 689 -11.99 -17.94 32.25
CA ALA A 689 -11.82 -19.40 32.04
C ALA A 689 -12.97 -20.21 31.38
N GLY A 690 -12.73 -21.32 30.66
CA GLY A 690 -11.46 -21.99 30.33
C GLY A 690 -11.61 -23.01 29.19
N SER A 691 -10.51 -23.62 28.74
CA SER A 691 -10.45 -24.57 27.61
C SER A 691 -10.81 -26.02 27.99
N LEU A 692 -11.38 -26.80 27.06
CA LEU A 692 -10.91 -28.13 26.57
C LEU A 692 -11.98 -28.86 25.72
N THR A 693 -11.53 -29.75 24.81
CA THR A 693 -12.31 -30.67 23.94
C THR A 693 -12.17 -32.12 24.47
N PRO A 694 -12.64 -33.24 23.83
CA PRO A 694 -13.49 -33.48 22.64
C PRO A 694 -14.62 -34.56 22.83
N ASN A 695 -15.24 -35.05 21.72
CA ASN A 695 -16.19 -36.19 21.57
C ASN A 695 -17.57 -36.06 22.26
N HIS A 696 -18.72 -36.25 21.59
CA HIS A 696 -19.13 -37.43 20.81
C HIS A 696 -20.23 -37.12 19.77
N SER A 697 -20.54 -38.11 18.92
CA SER A 697 -21.49 -38.07 17.79
C SER A 697 -22.92 -38.55 18.10
N GLY A 698 -23.91 -38.10 17.29
CA GLY A 698 -25.07 -38.94 16.93
C GLY A 698 -26.45 -38.26 16.74
N TYR A 699 -27.03 -38.43 15.53
CA TYR A 699 -28.48 -38.64 15.25
C TYR A 699 -29.49 -37.50 15.62
N VAL A 700 -30.59 -37.19 14.90
CA VAL A 700 -31.13 -37.69 13.61
C VAL A 700 -32.11 -36.66 12.97
N LEU A 701 -32.33 -36.75 11.65
CA LEU A 701 -33.37 -36.00 10.90
C LEU A 701 -34.76 -36.68 11.04
N PRO A 702 -35.90 -35.96 10.95
CA PRO A 702 -36.58 -35.79 9.64
C PRO A 702 -37.09 -34.33 9.41
N ASN A 703 -37.22 -33.82 8.18
CA ASN A 703 -38.20 -34.14 7.11
C ASN A 703 -39.68 -33.99 7.56
N LEU A 704 -40.63 -33.44 6.79
CA LEU A 704 -40.68 -32.97 5.38
C LEU A 704 -41.89 -32.02 5.16
N HIS A 705 -42.02 -31.50 3.92
CA HIS A 705 -43.21 -30.96 3.23
C HIS A 705 -43.78 -29.58 3.67
N GLU A 706 -44.03 -28.56 2.82
CA GLU A 706 -44.27 -28.41 1.36
C GLU A 706 -45.77 -28.39 0.94
N ALA A 707 -46.27 -27.18 0.64
CA ALA A 707 -47.32 -26.84 -0.34
C ALA A 707 -47.44 -25.29 -0.36
N ASN A 708 -47.21 -24.56 -1.46
CA ASN A 708 -48.13 -24.33 -2.60
C ASN A 708 -49.57 -23.92 -2.16
N GLY A 709 -50.11 -22.74 -2.52
CA GLY A 709 -49.54 -21.59 -3.24
C GLY A 709 -50.60 -20.51 -3.56
N ARG A 710 -50.17 -19.41 -4.23
CA ARG A 710 -50.94 -18.39 -5.00
C ARG A 710 -52.37 -17.97 -4.57
N ILE A 711 -52.59 -16.67 -4.29
CA ILE A 711 -53.62 -15.80 -4.92
C ILE A 711 -53.09 -14.34 -4.98
N ASN A 712 -53.60 -13.54 -5.93
CA ASN A 712 -53.14 -12.19 -6.30
C ASN A 712 -53.70 -11.03 -5.44
N GLY A 713 -52.93 -9.94 -5.35
CA GLY A 713 -53.39 -8.59 -5.74
C GLY A 713 -54.07 -7.67 -4.70
N GLY A 714 -53.71 -6.37 -4.74
CA GLY A 714 -54.45 -5.28 -4.08
C GLY A 714 -53.61 -4.41 -3.15
N ALA A 715 -53.53 -3.10 -3.41
CA ALA A 715 -52.86 -2.12 -2.55
C ALA A 715 -53.83 -1.48 -1.54
N GLY A 716 -53.36 -1.10 -0.34
CA GLY A 716 -54.19 -0.44 0.67
C GLY A 716 -53.40 0.08 1.89
N LEU A 717 -53.74 1.30 2.32
CA LEU A 717 -53.05 2.17 3.29
C LEU A 717 -52.99 1.68 4.77
N ILE A 718 -51.93 2.14 5.47
CA ILE A 718 -51.85 2.81 6.81
C ILE A 718 -52.57 2.20 8.04
N GLU A 719 -52.03 2.53 9.23
CA GLU A 719 -52.55 2.30 10.61
C GLU A 719 -52.27 0.89 11.21
N LYS A 720 -51.91 0.72 12.49
CA LYS A 720 -52.03 1.60 13.67
C LYS A 720 -50.78 1.67 14.57
N ALA A 721 -50.68 2.78 15.29
CA ALA A 721 -49.94 2.89 16.55
C ALA A 721 -50.91 2.94 17.74
N GLY A 722 -50.39 2.68 18.95
CA GLY A 722 -50.92 3.21 20.20
C GLY A 722 -51.77 2.27 21.07
N TYR A 723 -51.42 2.19 22.35
CA TYR A 723 -52.37 2.39 23.46
C TYR A 723 -51.65 2.81 24.76
N TYR A 724 -52.22 3.77 25.49
CA TYR A 724 -51.85 4.21 26.85
C TYR A 724 -53.01 3.87 27.81
N PRO A 725 -52.74 3.70 29.11
CA PRO A 725 -53.34 4.62 30.11
C PRO A 725 -52.30 5.04 31.17
N ALA A 726 -52.18 6.30 31.60
CA ALA A 726 -53.13 7.20 32.30
C ALA A 726 -53.21 6.96 33.82
N MET A 727 -52.75 7.96 34.61
CA MET A 727 -53.00 8.10 36.06
C MET A 727 -53.51 9.52 36.37
N ARG A 728 -54.28 9.67 37.44
CA ARG A 728 -55.06 10.88 37.77
C ARG A 728 -54.87 11.27 39.24
N TRP A 729 -54.89 12.57 39.50
CA TRP A 729 -54.63 13.26 40.77
C TRP A 729 -55.59 12.96 41.93
N ARG A 730 -55.08 13.13 43.17
CA ARG A 730 -55.84 13.61 44.35
C ARG A 730 -54.90 14.08 45.48
N ASP A 731 -55.16 15.26 46.05
CA ASP A 731 -54.64 15.71 47.35
C ASP A 731 -55.47 15.06 48.50
N PRO A 732 -55.00 15.09 49.77
CA PRO A 732 -55.23 16.27 50.64
C PRO A 732 -54.11 16.58 51.66
N ASP A 733 -54.33 17.67 52.40
CA ASP A 733 -53.58 18.14 53.59
C ASP A 733 -53.86 17.31 54.88
N GLU A 734 -53.34 17.83 56.01
CA GLU A 734 -53.67 17.55 57.44
C GLU A 734 -52.90 16.46 58.22
N ASP A 735 -52.09 16.96 59.17
CA ASP A 735 -52.02 16.61 60.60
C ASP A 735 -51.00 15.63 61.25
N GLU A 736 -50.34 16.23 62.28
CA GLU A 736 -49.86 15.74 63.59
C GLU A 736 -48.51 15.00 63.83
N GLU A 737 -47.75 15.59 64.79
CA GLU A 737 -46.72 15.02 65.72
C GLU A 737 -45.47 14.29 65.13
N SER A 738 -44.26 14.24 65.71
CA SER A 738 -43.58 14.83 66.90
C SER A 738 -42.05 14.46 66.79
N ASP A 739 -41.02 15.14 67.34
CA ASP A 739 -40.91 16.45 67.99
C ASP A 739 -39.44 16.98 68.07
N GLU A 740 -39.27 18.10 68.81
CA GLU A 740 -38.07 18.66 69.48
C GLU A 740 -37.07 19.57 68.72
N GLU A 741 -36.75 20.68 69.41
CA GLU A 741 -36.07 21.88 68.92
C GLU A 741 -34.62 22.05 69.44
N SER A 742 -34.12 23.29 69.32
CA SER A 742 -32.98 23.93 70.01
C SER A 742 -31.65 23.99 69.22
N HIS A 743 -30.99 25.15 69.03
CA HIS A 743 -31.36 26.52 69.41
C HIS A 743 -30.74 27.57 68.45
N MET A 744 -31.55 28.58 68.11
CA MET A 744 -31.27 30.03 68.12
C MET A 744 -30.03 30.64 67.44
N GLY A 745 -30.27 31.73 66.70
CA GLY A 745 -29.38 32.91 66.80
C GLY A 745 -29.01 33.64 65.51
N SER A 746 -29.97 34.26 64.82
CA SER A 746 -29.68 35.30 63.82
C SER A 746 -29.65 36.69 64.49
N GLN A 747 -28.68 37.55 64.12
CA GLN A 747 -28.95 38.99 64.09
C GLN A 747 -27.99 39.76 63.17
N TYR A 748 -28.55 40.76 62.48
CA TYR A 748 -27.82 41.72 61.63
C TYR A 748 -27.09 42.77 62.48
N GLY A 749 -25.96 43.27 61.97
CA GLY A 749 -25.25 44.44 62.48
C GLY A 749 -24.33 45.01 61.41
N ASP A 750 -24.60 46.24 60.97
CA ASP A 750 -23.91 46.94 59.88
C ASP A 750 -22.73 47.80 60.39
N PHE A 751 -21.98 48.38 59.45
CA PHE A 751 -20.91 49.40 59.52
C PHE A 751 -19.44 48.99 59.30
N ASP A 752 -18.80 49.86 58.49
CA ASP A 752 -17.47 49.76 57.88
C ASP A 752 -16.28 49.63 58.84
N SER A 753 -15.24 48.90 58.40
CA SER A 753 -13.87 49.46 58.42
C SER A 753 -12.86 48.70 57.54
N GLN A 754 -12.34 49.44 56.56
CA GLN A 754 -10.95 49.45 56.07
C GLN A 754 -10.20 48.13 55.80
N ALA A 755 -9.89 47.93 54.51
CA ALA A 755 -8.58 47.51 54.01
C ALA A 755 -7.90 46.29 54.69
N LYS A 756 -8.30 45.08 54.31
CA LYS A 756 -7.40 43.92 54.28
C LYS A 756 -7.17 43.48 52.85
N GLY A 757 -5.94 43.66 52.37
CA GLY A 757 -5.52 43.21 51.04
C GLY A 757 -5.84 41.73 50.86
N GLY A 758 -6.51 41.38 49.75
CA GLY A 758 -6.92 40.02 49.48
C GLY A 758 -5.73 39.08 49.46
N LYS A 759 -5.62 38.19 50.46
CA LYS A 759 -4.71 37.06 50.41
C LYS A 759 -5.05 36.26 49.16
N LEU A 760 -4.12 36.15 48.20
CA LEU A 760 -4.27 35.20 47.10
C LEU A 760 -4.55 33.84 47.74
N GLY A 761 -5.69 33.23 47.42
CA GLY A 761 -6.09 31.96 48.03
C GLY A 761 -4.98 30.93 47.79
N LYS A 762 -4.32 30.47 48.87
CA LYS A 762 -3.29 29.44 48.80
C LYS A 762 -3.85 28.27 47.99
N ARG A 763 -3.27 28.00 46.81
CA ARG A 763 -3.68 26.88 45.96
C ARG A 763 -3.56 25.62 46.80
N ARG A 764 -4.70 24.98 47.11
CA ARG A 764 -4.73 23.73 47.89
C ARG A 764 -3.69 22.76 47.31
N PRO A 765 -2.79 22.17 48.13
CA PRO A 765 -1.74 21.30 47.62
C PRO A 765 -2.36 20.17 46.81
N LYS A 766 -1.81 19.89 45.62
CA LYS A 766 -2.29 18.77 44.78
C LYS A 766 -2.20 17.49 45.60
N SER A 767 -3.30 16.72 45.65
CA SER A 767 -3.31 15.41 46.32
C SER A 767 -2.23 14.49 45.72
N ARG A 768 -1.70 13.55 46.51
CA ARG A 768 -0.65 12.60 46.07
C ARG A 768 -1.03 11.91 44.76
N ALA A 769 -2.29 11.47 44.64
CA ALA A 769 -2.84 10.88 43.41
C ALA A 769 -2.83 11.84 42.21
N ARG A 770 -3.10 13.15 42.41
CA ARG A 770 -3.04 14.15 41.34
C ARG A 770 -1.61 14.50 40.95
N ARG A 771 -0.66 14.54 41.92
CA ARG A 771 0.78 14.68 41.63
C ARG A 771 1.29 13.51 40.79
N ALA A 772 0.94 12.27 41.15
CA ALA A 772 1.28 11.08 40.38
C ALA A 772 0.65 11.09 38.98
N LEU A 773 -0.64 11.44 38.85
CA LEU A 773 -1.30 11.51 37.55
C LEU A 773 -0.67 12.56 36.62
N ASP A 774 -0.39 13.76 37.13
CA ASP A 774 0.26 14.81 36.36
C ASP A 774 1.67 14.38 35.90
N GLU A 775 2.44 13.74 36.78
CA GLU A 775 3.78 13.21 36.46
C GLU A 775 3.71 12.10 35.40
N PHE A 776 2.76 11.16 35.51
CA PHE A 776 2.55 10.10 34.53
C PHE A 776 2.22 10.68 33.15
N VAL A 777 1.24 11.57 33.07
CA VAL A 777 0.81 12.18 31.79
C VAL A 777 1.96 12.97 31.16
N MET A 778 2.67 13.81 31.92
CA MET A 778 3.81 14.56 31.38
C MET A 778 4.96 13.65 30.92
N SER A 779 5.21 12.54 31.63
CA SER A 779 6.22 11.56 31.24
C SER A 779 5.84 10.82 29.95
N VAL A 780 4.58 10.43 29.81
CA VAL A 780 4.06 9.79 28.58
C VAL A 780 4.19 10.76 27.41
N VAL A 781 3.80 12.02 27.57
CA VAL A 781 3.94 13.06 26.52
C VAL A 781 5.41 13.27 26.12
N LEU A 782 6.32 13.33 27.09
CA LEU A 782 7.77 13.48 26.84
C LEU A 782 8.41 12.31 26.07
N VAL A 783 7.88 11.09 26.22
CA VAL A 783 8.36 9.92 25.49
C VAL A 783 7.66 9.77 24.13
N ALA A 784 6.35 10.00 24.09
CA ALA A 784 5.52 9.79 22.90
C ALA A 784 5.74 10.84 21.82
N ILE A 785 5.93 12.13 22.15
CA ILE A 785 6.13 13.18 21.14
C ILE A 785 7.39 12.92 20.29
N PRO A 786 8.59 12.70 20.86
CA PRO A 786 9.78 12.37 20.05
C PRO A 786 9.61 11.11 19.20
N ALA A 787 9.00 10.06 19.77
CA ALA A 787 8.76 8.81 19.05
C ALA A 787 7.81 9.00 17.85
N ALA A 788 6.69 9.73 18.03
CA ALA A 788 5.72 10.01 16.98
C ALA A 788 6.27 10.95 15.91
N LEU A 789 7.02 11.99 16.29
CA LEU A 789 7.68 12.89 15.35
C LEU A 789 8.73 12.15 14.52
N TRP A 790 9.49 11.24 15.13
CA TRP A 790 10.45 10.39 14.43
C TRP A 790 9.79 9.40 13.49
N TYR A 791 8.71 8.74 13.93
CA TYR A 791 7.93 7.84 13.08
C TYR A 791 7.37 8.57 11.86
N GLY A 792 6.76 9.74 12.06
CA GLY A 792 6.28 10.60 10.97
C GLY A 792 7.39 11.09 10.04
N PHE A 793 8.58 11.40 10.58
CA PHE A 793 9.77 11.74 9.79
C PHE A 793 10.23 10.56 8.92
N LEU A 794 10.28 9.35 9.48
CA LEU A 794 10.66 8.15 8.71
C LEU A 794 9.65 7.83 7.61
N ILE A 795 8.34 7.96 7.87
CA ILE A 795 7.28 7.78 6.88
C ILE A 795 7.36 8.81 5.75
N ARG A 796 7.59 10.08 6.09
CA ARG A 796 7.68 11.18 5.13
C ARG A 796 8.89 11.05 4.21
N ASN A 797 10.02 10.59 4.74
CA ASN A 797 11.27 10.46 3.99
C ASN A 797 11.50 9.05 3.43
N GLY A 798 10.42 8.27 3.21
CA GLY A 798 10.38 6.98 2.49
C GLY A 798 11.33 5.92 3.02
#